data_AF-A0A4D6LZR7-F1
#
_entry.id   AF-A0A4D6LZR7-F1
#
_cell.length_a   1.000
_cell.length_b   1.000
_cell.length_c   1.000
_cell.angle_alpha   90.00
_cell.angle_beta   90.00
_cell.angle_gamma   90.00
#
_symmetry.space_group_name_H-M   'P 1'
#
loop_
_entity.id
_entity.type
_entity.pdbx_description
1 polymer ?
#
loop_
_entity_poly.entity_id
_entity_poly.type
_entity_poly.pdbx_seq_one_letter_code
_entity_poly.pdbx_strand_id
1 'polypeptide(L)'
;MLSNRISHFCVATILCILLCHGSSHAEMCVKTEKQALLKLKEGFVHGMKLLSSWNGDDCCRWKGVSCNNLTGHVTSLDLRLSNFTIVEDLNYLVDAMPMMEFFRGPTELGGNIDSSICELQHLTFLDLSHNYLQGEIPTCIGLLGQLTQLKLAWNGFNSVPCTLSNLSNLQYLDLGKNDFVVSDLDWLSHLSSLTYLDLSKNNLGAVIDWPSSISKIPFLSELYLNDCRLTQVNPKSISHLNSSTFLQILGLSGNNFGSSIMSWVVNVSKVLTVLDLSHNELDNGIIKSFNTLCHLKKLYLGFNKLSDQLSGYLPEFCSAKDLEVLNLDHNPFSNGSLPDFSLCLSLERLSLQNTSIVGPLSFGHLPHLKALDLSLNGLNGSLPVFEDTKFAYLVFLDLSHNKLSGTLPYTIGQLSNLWFLSISSNELKGNISEKHILNLSGLKIFDVSKNSLSFNLDSDWVPPFQLVALYASSCNLGPQFPMWLKQQRKLQVLQISNTYIMDSFPEWFGDISSSLLYINVSHNNLRGILPKSLSGIKTGLISTWDFSFNHLSGPLPSFPLKVYELFLSNNMFTGFVSSFCETSSMSVTYLDLSSNALTGLLPNCWQNFPSLEVLNLANNSLSGRVSESFGNLQNILSMHLNNNNFSGEVPSLTLCKRSLRFIDFGDNNLEGTLEWLDFDHLIVLRLRGEIPQCIGHISAMSDTEIQRDTIFYGTSAPLIFHDSGIGFVSSFCETSSMSVTYLDLSSNALTGLLPNCWQNFPSLEVLNLANNSLSGRVSESFGNLQNILSMHLNNNNFSGEVPSLTLCKRSLRFIDFGDNNLEGTLEWLDFDHLIVLRLRGNRIRGSIPTSLCNMLSLKVLDLSSNNITGEIPQCIGHISAMSDTEIQRDTIFYGTSAPLIFHDSGIGFFFDRISLTWKGRNYEMGRALGYIKSIDISNNNLTGEIPESITSLVALATLNLSRNNLIGLIPDNIGRLKSLESIDLSRNHFHGRIPISFSNLNFVGYMNLSFNNFSGMIPLGTQLQSFDVSCYVGNIGLCGLPLKNRCPDVIPPRGNQCQDVIPPRGRIIHKNEDKFLSFEFYLSMGLGFGVGFWGVCGTLIVKSSWRRAYFHLFINVIDWMYVRIVVFTARMKRRFQIQDPKFKNFLKSLKSTRKLVHCE
;
A
#
# COMPACT_ATOMS: atom_id res chain seq x y z
N MET A 1 2.12 89.17 -28.16
CA MET A 1 0.92 88.78 -27.38
C MET A 1 0.76 87.26 -27.35
N LEU A 2 1.66 86.51 -26.69
CA LEU A 2 1.48 85.05 -26.49
C LEU A 2 1.96 84.55 -25.12
N SER A 3 2.26 85.44 -24.17
CA SER A 3 2.75 85.07 -22.83
C SER A 3 1.72 85.30 -21.70
N ASN A 4 0.58 85.94 -21.95
CA ASN A 4 -0.38 86.34 -20.91
C ASN A 4 -1.68 85.51 -20.85
N ARG A 5 -1.85 84.48 -21.69
CA ARG A 5 -3.04 83.59 -21.63
C ARG A 5 -2.80 82.26 -20.90
N ILE A 6 -1.56 81.90 -20.59
CA ILE A 6 -1.22 80.64 -19.92
C ILE A 6 -1.29 80.78 -18.38
N SER A 7 -1.01 81.98 -17.84
CA SER A 7 -1.07 82.23 -16.38
C SER A 7 -2.49 82.22 -15.80
N HIS A 8 -3.51 82.69 -16.54
CA HIS A 8 -4.88 82.74 -16.03
C HIS A 8 -5.60 81.37 -16.08
N PHE A 9 -5.16 80.46 -16.95
CA PHE A 9 -5.73 79.12 -17.02
C PHE A 9 -5.22 78.22 -15.88
N CYS A 10 -3.96 78.40 -15.46
CA CYS A 10 -3.39 77.69 -14.31
C CYS A 10 -3.95 78.16 -12.96
N VAL A 11 -4.25 79.46 -12.79
CA VAL A 11 -4.77 79.98 -11.51
C VAL A 11 -6.24 79.59 -11.30
N ALA A 12 -7.05 79.51 -12.37
CA ALA A 12 -8.43 79.03 -12.28
C ALA A 12 -8.53 77.52 -12.01
N THR A 13 -7.61 76.71 -12.57
CA THR A 13 -7.55 75.27 -12.26
C THR A 13 -7.05 75.00 -10.85
N ILE A 14 -6.07 75.76 -10.35
CA ILE A 14 -5.59 75.62 -8.97
C ILE A 14 -6.64 76.09 -7.94
N LEU A 15 -7.41 77.14 -8.22
CA LEU A 15 -8.54 77.54 -7.35
C LEU A 15 -9.71 76.55 -7.38
N CYS A 16 -9.99 75.89 -8.51
CA CYS A 16 -10.98 74.79 -8.56
C CYS A 16 -10.51 73.55 -7.79
N ILE A 17 -9.20 73.25 -7.79
CA ILE A 17 -8.63 72.14 -7.01
C ILE A 17 -8.63 72.46 -5.50
N LEU A 18 -8.41 73.73 -5.12
CA LEU A 18 -8.40 74.16 -3.71
C LEU A 18 -9.80 74.40 -3.12
N LEU A 19 -10.80 74.77 -3.92
CA LEU A 19 -12.21 74.89 -3.46
C LEU A 19 -12.94 73.54 -3.40
N CYS A 20 -12.35 72.46 -3.92
CA CYS A 20 -12.80 71.09 -3.66
C CYS A 20 -12.11 70.44 -2.43
N HIS A 21 -11.19 71.14 -1.76
CA HIS A 21 -10.59 70.70 -0.50
C HIS A 21 -11.33 71.29 0.72
N GLY A 22 -12.62 70.97 0.78
CA GLY A 22 -13.54 71.50 1.80
C GLY A 22 -14.60 70.50 2.23
N SER A 23 -14.20 69.25 2.54
CA SER A 23 -14.90 68.26 3.39
C SER A 23 -14.38 66.84 3.07
N SER A 24 -13.24 66.45 3.64
CA SER A 24 -12.91 65.02 3.77
C SER A 24 -13.77 64.42 4.89
N HIS A 25 -15.04 64.14 4.60
CA HIS A 25 -15.75 63.10 5.35
C HIS A 25 -15.13 61.78 4.88
N ALA A 26 -14.44 61.13 5.81
CA ALA A 26 -13.74 59.87 5.60
C ALA A 26 -14.64 58.86 4.87
N GLU A 27 -14.05 58.18 3.87
CA GLU A 27 -14.53 56.93 3.30
C GLU A 27 -14.82 55.96 4.46
N MET A 28 -16.07 55.88 4.86
CA MET A 28 -16.51 55.01 5.96
C MET A 28 -17.55 54.06 5.40
N CYS A 29 -17.24 52.76 5.46
CA CYS A 29 -18.23 51.70 5.36
C CYS A 29 -19.47 52.00 6.21
N VAL A 30 -20.65 51.72 5.65
CA VAL A 30 -21.94 51.93 6.33
C VAL A 30 -21.97 51.12 7.62
N LYS A 31 -22.29 51.79 8.74
CA LYS A 31 -22.16 51.21 10.09
C LYS A 31 -22.99 49.94 10.29
N THR A 32 -24.18 49.86 9.69
CA THR A 32 -25.05 48.67 9.76
C THR A 32 -24.44 47.49 9.00
N GLU A 33 -23.89 47.72 7.81
CA GLU A 33 -23.22 46.69 7.00
C GLU A 33 -21.92 46.20 7.66
N LYS A 34 -21.15 47.08 8.30
CA LYS A 34 -20.01 46.70 9.14
C LYS A 34 -20.42 45.75 10.26
N GLN A 35 -21.51 46.06 10.98
CA GLN A 35 -22.01 45.19 12.06
C GLN A 35 -22.52 43.86 11.51
N ALA A 36 -23.17 43.88 10.36
CA ALA A 36 -23.59 42.66 9.68
C ALA A 36 -22.40 41.76 9.32
N LEU A 37 -21.32 42.32 8.76
CA LEU A 37 -20.09 41.58 8.47
C LEU A 37 -19.43 41.03 9.75
N LEU A 38 -19.37 41.80 10.85
CA LEU A 38 -18.81 41.30 12.11
C LEU A 38 -19.65 40.16 12.68
N LYS A 39 -20.97 40.23 12.59
CA LYS A 39 -21.85 39.14 13.01
C LYS A 39 -21.71 37.91 12.10
N LEU A 40 -21.54 38.12 10.79
CA LEU A 40 -21.21 37.05 9.84
C LEU A 40 -19.89 36.35 10.22
N LYS A 41 -18.88 37.11 10.64
CA LYS A 41 -17.59 36.58 11.12
C LYS A 41 -17.74 35.70 12.36
N GLU A 42 -18.65 36.04 13.28
CA GLU A 42 -18.94 35.23 14.48
C GLU A 42 -19.58 33.88 14.14
N GLY A 43 -20.26 33.77 12.99
CA GLY A 43 -20.86 32.53 12.51
C GLY A 43 -19.86 31.47 12.03
N PHE A 44 -18.59 31.83 11.80
CA PHE A 44 -17.55 30.91 11.32
C PHE A 44 -16.73 30.30 12.47
N VAL A 45 -16.60 28.97 12.49
CA VAL A 45 -15.93 28.18 13.55
C VAL A 45 -14.43 27.98 13.26
N HIS A 46 -14.03 27.98 11.98
CA HIS A 46 -12.66 27.79 11.50
C HIS A 46 -12.23 28.89 10.50
N GLY A 47 -10.93 28.98 10.17
CA GLY A 47 -10.45 29.90 9.11
C GLY A 47 -10.05 31.32 9.56
N MET A 48 -9.80 31.56 10.87
CA MET A 48 -9.52 32.92 11.42
C MET A 48 -8.34 33.67 10.77
N LYS A 49 -7.45 32.99 10.04
CA LYS A 49 -6.38 33.65 9.27
C LYS A 49 -6.91 34.42 8.05
N LEU A 50 -7.95 33.92 7.37
CA LEU A 50 -8.54 34.58 6.18
C LEU A 50 -9.21 35.92 6.56
N LEU A 51 -9.90 35.93 7.71
CA LEU A 51 -10.64 37.09 8.23
C LEU A 51 -9.80 37.95 9.19
N SER A 52 -8.48 37.76 9.22
CA SER A 52 -7.58 38.46 10.15
C SER A 52 -7.57 39.98 9.95
N SER A 53 -7.89 40.48 8.75
CA SER A 53 -7.98 41.92 8.46
C SER A 53 -9.28 42.58 8.95
N TRP A 54 -10.25 41.80 9.44
CA TRP A 54 -11.57 42.30 9.85
C TRP A 54 -11.52 42.83 11.29
N ASN A 55 -10.80 43.93 11.51
CA ASN A 55 -10.57 44.53 12.83
C ASN A 55 -10.46 46.08 12.83
N GLY A 56 -10.65 46.74 11.68
CA GLY A 56 -10.57 48.20 11.52
C GLY A 56 -11.92 48.91 11.37
N ASP A 57 -11.91 50.25 11.32
CA ASP A 57 -13.16 51.04 11.29
C ASP A 57 -13.87 51.09 9.95
N ASP A 58 -13.10 51.03 8.87
CA ASP A 58 -13.59 51.01 7.50
C ASP A 58 -13.59 49.57 6.95
N CYS A 59 -14.79 48.97 6.86
CA CYS A 59 -14.94 47.60 6.36
C CYS A 59 -14.60 47.47 4.87
N CYS A 60 -14.60 48.57 4.11
CA CYS A 60 -14.28 48.57 2.69
C CYS A 60 -12.79 48.28 2.40
N ARG A 61 -11.95 48.28 3.45
CA ARG A 61 -10.53 47.87 3.40
C ARG A 61 -10.29 46.43 3.84
N TRP A 62 -11.33 45.72 4.26
CA TRP A 62 -11.18 44.34 4.70
C TRP A 62 -10.94 43.43 3.51
N LYS A 63 -10.02 42.46 3.67
CA LYS A 63 -9.78 41.43 2.66
C LYS A 63 -11.11 40.73 2.36
N GLY A 64 -11.44 40.67 1.07
CA GLY A 64 -12.67 40.07 0.57
C GLY A 64 -13.90 40.98 0.55
N VAL A 65 -13.81 42.24 0.99
CA VAL A 65 -14.95 43.18 0.97
C VAL A 65 -14.66 44.30 -0.03
N SER A 66 -15.61 44.58 -0.93
CA SER A 66 -15.56 45.78 -1.79
C SER A 66 -16.85 46.60 -1.67
N CYS A 67 -16.71 47.91 -1.77
CA CYS A 67 -17.81 48.86 -1.61
C CYS A 67 -17.98 49.75 -2.85
N ASN A 68 -19.14 50.40 -2.95
CA ASN A 68 -19.39 51.45 -3.91
C ASN A 68 -18.59 52.72 -3.55
N ASN A 69 -17.78 53.20 -4.50
CA ASN A 69 -16.88 54.35 -4.30
C ASN A 69 -17.59 55.69 -4.01
N LEU A 70 -18.90 55.80 -4.25
CA LEU A 70 -19.68 57.03 -4.01
C LEU A 70 -20.52 56.95 -2.73
N THR A 71 -21.01 55.77 -2.38
CA THR A 71 -21.99 55.60 -1.29
C THR A 71 -21.43 54.86 -0.07
N GLY A 72 -20.29 54.17 -0.19
CA GLY A 72 -19.69 53.38 0.89
C GLY A 72 -20.42 52.07 1.21
N HIS A 73 -21.47 51.73 0.46
CA HIS A 73 -22.21 50.46 0.61
C HIS A 73 -21.42 49.27 0.08
N VAL A 74 -21.45 48.14 0.78
CA VAL A 74 -20.84 46.87 0.36
C VAL A 74 -21.54 46.32 -0.87
N THR A 75 -20.79 46.14 -1.96
CA THR A 75 -21.29 45.63 -3.24
C THR A 75 -20.76 44.25 -3.59
N SER A 76 -19.62 43.85 -3.03
CA SER A 76 -19.02 42.54 -3.29
C SER A 76 -18.41 41.93 -2.03
N LEU A 77 -18.67 40.64 -1.84
CA LEU A 77 -18.06 39.81 -0.80
C LEU A 77 -17.41 38.58 -1.45
N ASP A 78 -16.08 38.50 -1.38
CA ASP A 78 -15.25 37.40 -1.92
C ASP A 78 -14.40 36.79 -0.79
N LEU A 79 -14.83 35.63 -0.30
CA LEU A 79 -14.16 34.88 0.76
C LEU A 79 -13.67 33.51 0.27
N ARG A 80 -13.37 33.38 -1.03
CA ARG A 80 -12.82 32.14 -1.59
C ARG A 80 -11.40 31.88 -1.07
N LEU A 81 -11.11 30.63 -0.68
CA LEU A 81 -9.73 30.24 -0.34
C LEU A 81 -8.87 30.16 -1.61
N SER A 82 -8.05 31.19 -1.84
CA SER A 82 -7.16 31.31 -2.99
C SER A 82 -5.69 31.12 -2.59
N ASN A 83 -5.28 29.89 -2.26
CA ASN A 83 -3.84 29.56 -2.19
C ASN A 83 -3.28 29.10 -3.56
N PHE A 84 -4.15 29.04 -4.57
CA PHE A 84 -3.77 28.90 -5.96
C PHE A 84 -4.64 29.82 -6.80
N THR A 85 -4.07 30.90 -7.34
CA THR A 85 -4.58 31.48 -8.59
C THR A 85 -4.20 30.50 -9.70
N ILE A 86 -4.93 29.38 -9.76
CA ILE A 86 -4.94 28.48 -10.89
C ILE A 86 -5.56 29.28 -12.03
N VAL A 87 -4.74 29.65 -13.01
CA VAL A 87 -5.21 30.05 -14.34
C VAL A 87 -6.20 28.95 -14.76
N GLU A 88 -7.40 29.28 -15.23
CA GLU A 88 -8.47 28.31 -15.57
C GLU A 88 -7.98 27.09 -16.36
N ASP A 89 -6.87 27.25 -17.09
CA ASP A 89 -6.11 26.23 -17.80
C ASP A 89 -5.49 25.10 -16.95
N LEU A 90 -5.27 25.30 -15.65
CA LEU A 90 -4.68 24.32 -14.72
C LEU A 90 -5.73 23.51 -13.94
N ASN A 91 -7.02 23.88 -13.93
CA ASN A 91 -8.06 23.12 -13.21
C ASN A 91 -8.12 21.65 -13.67
N TYR A 92 -7.93 21.39 -14.97
CA TYR A 92 -7.90 20.04 -15.54
C TYR A 92 -6.60 19.28 -15.19
N LEU A 93 -5.47 19.97 -15.10
CA LEU A 93 -4.18 19.35 -14.76
C LEU A 93 -4.09 18.98 -13.27
N VAL A 94 -4.89 19.63 -12.40
CA VAL A 94 -5.02 19.23 -10.99
C VAL A 94 -5.73 17.88 -10.85
N ASP A 95 -6.72 17.58 -11.70
CA ASP A 95 -7.45 16.30 -11.67
C ASP A 95 -6.61 15.14 -12.26
N ALA A 96 -5.64 15.42 -13.14
CA ALA A 96 -4.71 14.43 -13.72
C ALA A 96 -3.45 14.16 -12.86
N MET A 97 -3.21 14.93 -11.80
CA MET A 97 -2.05 14.74 -10.93
C MET A 97 -2.28 13.60 -9.92
N PRO A 98 -1.36 12.62 -9.80
CA PRO A 98 -1.42 11.64 -8.73
C PRO A 98 -1.36 12.33 -7.36
N MET A 99 -2.40 12.09 -6.54
CA MET A 99 -2.40 12.26 -5.09
C MET A 99 -2.03 13.68 -4.58
N MET A 100 -2.75 14.72 -5.02
CA MET A 100 -2.76 16.01 -4.32
C MET A 100 -3.74 16.10 -3.13
N GLU A 101 -4.45 15.01 -2.77
CA GLU A 101 -5.32 14.99 -1.58
C GLU A 101 -4.55 15.30 -0.27
N PHE A 102 -3.23 15.10 -0.25
CA PHE A 102 -2.35 15.39 0.89
C PHE A 102 -2.06 16.89 1.14
N PHE A 103 -2.41 17.81 0.22
CA PHE A 103 -2.06 19.24 0.36
C PHE A 103 -3.08 20.08 1.15
N ARG A 104 -4.17 19.51 1.66
CA ARG A 104 -5.17 20.28 2.44
C ARG A 104 -4.75 20.38 3.90
N GLY A 105 -4.38 21.59 4.32
CA GLY A 105 -4.31 21.94 5.73
C GLY A 105 -5.38 22.99 6.07
N PRO A 106 -6.04 22.94 7.25
CA PRO A 106 -7.14 23.85 7.59
C PRO A 106 -6.73 25.32 7.56
N THR A 107 -7.07 25.98 6.46
CA THR A 107 -7.09 27.44 6.27
C THR A 107 -8.45 27.95 5.77
N GLU A 108 -9.37 27.04 5.49
CA GLU A 108 -10.74 27.22 5.00
C GLU A 108 -11.68 27.77 6.09
N LEU A 109 -12.72 28.51 5.68
CA LEU A 109 -13.84 28.87 6.56
C LEU A 109 -14.71 27.65 6.83
N GLY A 110 -15.17 27.47 8.07
CA GLY A 110 -16.14 26.42 8.44
C GLY A 110 -17.23 26.98 9.34
N GLY A 111 -18.33 26.24 9.54
CA GLY A 111 -19.52 26.74 10.25
C GLY A 111 -20.67 27.06 9.28
N ASN A 112 -21.59 27.94 9.66
CA ASN A 112 -22.80 28.23 8.88
C ASN A 112 -22.82 29.70 8.44
N ILE A 113 -23.61 30.03 7.40
CA ILE A 113 -23.84 31.42 7.00
C ILE A 113 -24.88 32.05 7.94
N ASP A 114 -24.48 33.05 8.72
CA ASP A 114 -25.42 33.81 9.55
C ASP A 114 -26.37 34.68 8.70
N SER A 115 -27.62 34.83 9.14
CA SER A 115 -28.64 35.60 8.42
C SER A 115 -28.35 37.11 8.32
N SER A 116 -27.37 37.62 9.08
CA SER A 116 -26.88 39.00 8.96
C SER A 116 -26.36 39.35 7.58
N ILE A 117 -25.97 38.37 6.74
CA ILE A 117 -25.62 38.62 5.34
C ILE A 117 -26.72 39.37 4.57
N CYS A 118 -27.97 39.24 5.02
CA CYS A 118 -29.13 39.85 4.40
C CYS A 118 -29.29 41.35 4.71
N GLU A 119 -28.46 41.92 5.59
CA GLU A 119 -28.37 43.37 5.77
C GLU A 119 -27.57 44.06 4.64
N LEU A 120 -26.86 43.29 3.81
CA LEU A 120 -26.04 43.79 2.70
C LEU A 120 -26.90 43.95 1.42
N GLN A 121 -27.89 44.84 1.46
CA GLN A 121 -28.92 45.00 0.41
C GLN A 121 -28.39 45.46 -0.97
N HIS A 122 -27.16 45.97 -1.01
CA HIS A 122 -26.50 46.47 -2.23
C HIS A 122 -25.54 45.46 -2.86
N LEU A 123 -25.54 44.21 -2.36
CA LEU A 123 -24.65 43.17 -2.83
C LEU A 123 -24.99 42.76 -4.27
N THR A 124 -24.01 42.86 -5.16
CA THR A 124 -24.10 42.42 -6.57
C THR A 124 -23.29 41.16 -6.82
N PHE A 125 -22.30 40.86 -5.97
CA PHE A 125 -21.41 39.69 -6.04
C PHE A 125 -21.21 39.04 -4.67
N LEU A 126 -21.47 37.74 -4.58
CA LEU A 126 -21.22 36.91 -3.40
C LEU A 126 -20.47 35.63 -3.77
N ASP A 127 -19.24 35.48 -3.28
CA ASP A 127 -18.43 34.27 -3.43
C ASP A 127 -17.97 33.75 -2.06
N LEU A 128 -18.53 32.60 -1.67
CA LEU A 128 -18.16 31.83 -0.48
C LEU A 128 -17.60 30.45 -0.86
N SER A 129 -17.18 30.27 -2.12
CA SER A 129 -16.77 28.98 -2.64
C SER A 129 -15.45 28.47 -2.06
N HIS A 130 -15.20 27.16 -2.16
CA HIS A 130 -13.98 26.50 -1.67
C HIS A 130 -13.73 26.70 -0.18
N ASN A 131 -14.76 26.43 0.62
CA ASN A 131 -14.71 26.45 2.07
C ASN A 131 -15.30 25.14 2.64
N TYR A 132 -15.44 25.03 3.96
CA TYR A 132 -16.10 23.93 4.67
C TYR A 132 -17.39 24.43 5.36
N LEU A 133 -18.13 25.33 4.72
CA LEU A 133 -19.41 25.80 5.25
C LEU A 133 -20.46 24.68 5.18
N GLN A 134 -21.33 24.59 6.18
CA GLN A 134 -22.35 23.55 6.31
C GLN A 134 -23.72 24.17 6.62
N GLY A 135 -24.77 23.34 6.61
CA GLY A 135 -26.15 23.73 6.94
C GLY A 135 -26.97 24.19 5.73
N GLU A 136 -27.95 25.06 5.98
CA GLU A 136 -28.85 25.58 4.95
C GLU A 136 -28.42 26.97 4.45
N ILE A 137 -28.68 27.26 3.18
CA ILE A 137 -28.51 28.62 2.64
C ILE A 137 -29.62 29.51 3.23
N PRO A 138 -29.31 30.65 3.88
CA PRO A 138 -30.33 31.54 4.42
C PRO A 138 -31.35 31.99 3.37
N THR A 139 -32.63 31.76 3.64
CA THR A 139 -33.74 32.10 2.71
C THR A 139 -33.77 33.56 2.30
N CYS A 140 -33.27 34.46 3.17
CA CYS A 140 -33.20 35.89 2.91
C CYS A 140 -32.19 36.28 1.82
N ILE A 141 -31.26 35.41 1.39
CA ILE A 141 -30.41 35.65 0.21
C ILE A 141 -31.27 35.85 -1.04
N GLY A 142 -32.42 35.17 -1.14
CA GLY A 142 -33.40 35.37 -2.21
C GLY A 142 -34.06 36.76 -2.24
N LEU A 143 -33.84 37.61 -1.22
CA LEU A 143 -34.32 38.99 -1.15
C LEU A 143 -33.28 40.02 -1.61
N LEU A 144 -32.03 39.60 -1.85
CA LEU A 144 -30.94 40.46 -2.33
C LEU A 144 -31.11 40.77 -3.83
N GLY A 145 -32.11 41.58 -4.17
CA GLY A 145 -32.55 41.78 -5.56
C GLY A 145 -31.52 42.41 -6.52
N GLN A 146 -30.38 42.91 -6.03
CA GLN A 146 -29.28 43.44 -6.85
C GLN A 146 -28.23 42.36 -7.20
N LEU A 147 -28.36 41.14 -6.68
CA LEU A 147 -27.37 40.10 -6.85
C LEU A 147 -27.32 39.63 -8.31
N THR A 148 -26.13 39.69 -8.89
CA THR A 148 -25.84 39.26 -10.27
C THR A 148 -25.00 37.98 -10.32
N GLN A 149 -24.18 37.74 -9.29
CA GLN A 149 -23.35 36.55 -9.16
C GLN A 149 -23.46 35.96 -7.75
N LEU A 150 -23.79 34.67 -7.69
CA LEU A 150 -23.83 33.88 -6.46
C LEU A 150 -23.00 32.62 -6.64
N LYS A 151 -21.93 32.48 -5.85
CA LYS A 151 -20.99 31.35 -5.89
C LYS A 151 -20.86 30.73 -4.51
N LEU A 152 -21.37 29.51 -4.37
CA LEU A 152 -21.39 28.74 -3.12
C LEU A 152 -20.76 27.35 -3.27
N ALA A 153 -20.03 27.12 -4.37
CA ALA A 153 -19.50 25.80 -4.67
C ALA A 153 -18.42 25.30 -3.72
N TRP A 154 -18.22 23.98 -3.68
CA TRP A 154 -17.26 23.33 -2.78
C TRP A 154 -17.49 23.73 -1.32
N ASN A 155 -18.67 23.37 -0.81
CA ASN A 155 -19.07 23.48 0.60
C ASN A 155 -19.89 22.21 0.95
N GLY A 156 -20.53 22.17 2.12
CA GLY A 156 -21.42 21.09 2.59
C GLY A 156 -22.84 21.57 2.85
N PHE A 157 -23.40 22.41 1.96
CA PHE A 157 -24.79 22.86 2.07
C PHE A 157 -25.76 21.75 1.62
N ASN A 158 -26.88 21.59 2.32
CA ASN A 158 -27.80 20.46 2.11
C ASN A 158 -29.13 20.82 1.43
N SER A 159 -29.52 22.10 1.37
CA SER A 159 -30.76 22.55 0.74
C SER A 159 -30.62 23.89 -0.01
N VAL A 160 -31.38 24.03 -1.10
CA VAL A 160 -31.51 25.29 -1.87
C VAL A 160 -32.87 25.92 -1.54
N PRO A 161 -32.93 27.15 -1.01
CA PRO A 161 -34.19 27.77 -0.62
C PRO A 161 -35.00 28.20 -1.86
N CYS A 162 -36.30 27.94 -1.85
CA CYS A 162 -37.20 28.31 -2.96
C CYS A 162 -37.22 29.81 -3.25
N THR A 163 -36.93 30.66 -2.25
CA THR A 163 -36.82 32.11 -2.41
C THR A 163 -35.71 32.54 -3.38
N LEU A 164 -34.75 31.67 -3.69
CA LEU A 164 -33.70 31.95 -4.66
C LEU A 164 -34.26 32.23 -6.05
N SER A 165 -35.45 31.70 -6.39
CA SER A 165 -36.15 31.97 -7.66
C SER A 165 -36.54 33.44 -7.85
N ASN A 166 -36.49 34.27 -6.80
CA ASN A 166 -36.82 35.69 -6.86
C ASN A 166 -35.69 36.56 -7.42
N LEU A 167 -34.48 36.02 -7.58
CA LEU A 167 -33.29 36.75 -8.04
C LEU A 167 -33.27 36.90 -9.57
N SER A 168 -34.22 37.64 -10.14
CA SER A 168 -34.39 37.78 -11.60
C SER A 168 -33.21 38.46 -12.32
N ASN A 169 -32.35 39.19 -11.60
CA ASN A 169 -31.12 39.81 -12.11
C ASN A 169 -29.91 38.88 -12.11
N LEU A 170 -30.04 37.67 -11.57
CA LEU A 170 -28.94 36.73 -11.43
C LEU A 170 -28.48 36.23 -12.80
N GLN A 171 -27.20 36.40 -13.09
CA GLN A 171 -26.55 35.99 -14.34
C GLN A 171 -25.66 34.78 -14.14
N TYR A 172 -25.00 34.69 -12.98
CA TYR A 172 -24.05 33.63 -12.64
C TYR A 172 -24.49 32.92 -11.35
N LEU A 173 -24.83 31.63 -11.46
CA LEU A 173 -25.18 30.79 -10.32
C LEU A 173 -24.29 29.55 -10.28
N ASP A 174 -23.50 29.43 -9.23
CA ASP A 174 -22.64 28.28 -8.97
C ASP A 174 -22.94 27.66 -7.61
N LEU A 175 -23.53 26.48 -7.66
CA LEU A 175 -23.95 25.67 -6.51
C LEU A 175 -23.25 24.30 -6.49
N GLY A 176 -22.23 24.08 -7.33
CA GLY A 176 -21.59 22.79 -7.50
C GLY A 176 -20.89 22.27 -6.24
N LYS A 177 -20.69 20.95 -6.13
CA LYS A 177 -19.96 20.29 -5.03
C LYS A 177 -20.49 20.68 -3.64
N ASN A 178 -21.77 20.42 -3.44
CA ASN A 178 -22.48 20.52 -2.16
C ASN A 178 -23.24 19.20 -1.92
N ASP A 179 -23.99 19.11 -0.82
CA ASP A 179 -24.79 17.94 -0.44
C ASP A 179 -26.26 18.09 -0.88
N PHE A 180 -26.55 18.86 -1.94
CA PHE A 180 -27.92 19.10 -2.37
C PHE A 180 -28.59 17.85 -2.93
N VAL A 181 -29.83 17.60 -2.48
CA VAL A 181 -30.76 16.65 -3.11
C VAL A 181 -31.85 17.45 -3.80
N VAL A 182 -31.82 17.47 -5.13
CA VAL A 182 -32.72 18.30 -5.95
C VAL A 182 -33.77 17.42 -6.62
N SER A 183 -35.05 17.68 -6.30
CA SER A 183 -36.19 16.94 -6.86
C SER A 183 -36.78 17.55 -8.13
N ASP A 184 -36.63 18.87 -8.33
CA ASP A 184 -37.07 19.57 -9.53
C ASP A 184 -36.13 20.74 -9.88
N LEU A 185 -36.16 21.14 -11.15
CA LEU A 185 -35.39 22.27 -11.69
C LEU A 185 -36.30 23.37 -12.24
N ASP A 186 -37.61 23.33 -11.97
CA ASP A 186 -38.57 24.26 -12.60
C ASP A 186 -38.43 25.68 -12.05
N TRP A 187 -37.97 25.82 -10.81
CA TRP A 187 -37.66 27.12 -10.20
C TRP A 187 -36.62 27.93 -10.99
N LEU A 188 -35.73 27.28 -11.74
CA LEU A 188 -34.73 27.95 -12.59
C LEU A 188 -35.38 28.76 -13.72
N SER A 189 -36.60 28.39 -14.15
CA SER A 189 -37.31 29.11 -15.22
C SER A 189 -37.66 30.56 -14.83
N HIS A 190 -37.64 30.89 -13.53
CA HIS A 190 -37.83 32.25 -13.04
C HIS A 190 -36.55 33.11 -13.08
N LEU A 191 -35.38 32.49 -13.25
CA LEU A 191 -34.08 33.18 -13.37
C LEU A 191 -33.82 33.57 -14.83
N SER A 192 -34.63 34.49 -15.35
CA SER A 192 -34.64 34.82 -16.77
C SER A 192 -33.37 35.50 -17.30
N SER A 193 -32.47 35.99 -16.43
CA SER A 193 -31.20 36.61 -16.82
C SER A 193 -30.00 35.64 -16.78
N LEU A 194 -30.23 34.37 -16.43
CA LEU A 194 -29.16 33.42 -16.15
C LEU A 194 -28.39 33.05 -17.43
N THR A 195 -27.07 33.22 -17.40
CA THR A 195 -26.15 32.90 -18.50
C THR A 195 -25.17 31.78 -18.13
N TYR A 196 -24.87 31.61 -16.84
CA TYR A 196 -24.02 30.56 -16.28
C TYR A 196 -24.74 29.80 -15.17
N LEU A 197 -24.75 28.47 -15.27
CA LEU A 197 -25.28 27.56 -14.25
C LEU A 197 -24.34 26.38 -14.01
N ASP A 198 -23.88 26.21 -12.77
CA ASP A 198 -23.18 25.00 -12.31
C ASP A 198 -23.92 24.36 -11.14
N LEU A 199 -24.37 23.12 -11.34
CA LEU A 199 -24.99 22.26 -10.32
C LEU A 199 -24.19 20.96 -10.10
N SER A 200 -22.97 20.87 -10.64
CA SER A 200 -22.16 19.66 -10.67
C SER A 200 -21.96 19.05 -9.27
N LYS A 201 -21.84 17.72 -9.18
CA LYS A 201 -21.61 16.94 -7.95
C LYS A 201 -22.68 17.12 -6.87
N ASN A 202 -23.92 17.44 -7.28
CA ASN A 202 -25.10 17.38 -6.42
C ASN A 202 -26.02 16.22 -6.86
N ASN A 203 -26.95 15.78 -6.02
CA ASN A 203 -27.84 14.66 -6.36
C ASN A 203 -29.11 15.15 -7.09
N LEU A 204 -29.12 15.06 -8.42
CA LEU A 204 -30.26 15.39 -9.29
C LEU A 204 -30.97 14.12 -9.82
N GLY A 205 -30.70 12.93 -9.26
CA GLY A 205 -31.21 11.67 -9.80
C GLY A 205 -32.74 11.49 -9.77
N ALA A 206 -33.45 12.35 -9.04
CA ALA A 206 -34.91 12.40 -9.05
C ALA A 206 -35.49 13.23 -10.22
N VAL A 207 -34.68 14.03 -10.92
CA VAL A 207 -35.10 14.92 -12.01
C VAL A 207 -35.12 14.16 -13.34
N ILE A 208 -36.28 13.59 -13.69
CA ILE A 208 -36.42 12.70 -14.87
C ILE A 208 -36.33 13.46 -16.21
N ASP A 209 -37.06 14.58 -16.36
CA ASP A 209 -37.11 15.36 -17.62
C ASP A 209 -36.31 16.66 -17.53
N TRP A 210 -35.11 16.56 -16.96
CA TRP A 210 -34.17 17.68 -16.85
C TRP A 210 -33.91 18.43 -18.18
N PRO A 211 -33.90 17.80 -19.37
CA PRO A 211 -33.70 18.54 -20.63
C PRO A 211 -34.78 19.60 -20.89
N SER A 212 -36.02 19.30 -20.52
CA SER A 212 -37.14 20.23 -20.65
C SER A 212 -37.00 21.42 -19.71
N SER A 213 -36.59 21.20 -18.45
CA SER A 213 -36.35 22.28 -17.49
C SER A 213 -35.24 23.23 -17.95
N ILE A 214 -34.13 22.71 -18.48
CA ILE A 214 -33.03 23.54 -19.01
C ILE A 214 -33.48 24.36 -20.22
N SER A 215 -34.32 23.80 -21.10
CA SER A 215 -34.82 24.50 -22.29
C SER A 215 -35.65 25.76 -21.98
N LYS A 216 -36.14 25.90 -20.74
CA LYS A 216 -36.88 27.06 -20.25
C LYS A 216 -35.97 28.25 -19.90
N ILE A 217 -34.65 28.12 -20.00
CA ILE A 217 -33.66 29.16 -19.65
C ILE A 217 -33.03 29.71 -20.95
N PRO A 218 -33.59 30.75 -21.58
CA PRO A 218 -33.30 31.09 -22.97
C PRO A 218 -31.91 31.72 -23.22
N PHE A 219 -31.30 32.34 -22.20
CA PHE A 219 -30.01 33.03 -22.32
C PHE A 219 -28.82 32.21 -21.80
N LEU A 220 -29.05 30.96 -21.43
CA LEU A 220 -28.02 30.10 -20.88
C LEU A 220 -26.92 29.85 -21.92
N SER A 221 -25.69 30.19 -21.56
CA SER A 221 -24.51 30.04 -22.42
C SER A 221 -23.54 28.98 -21.86
N GLU A 222 -23.47 28.82 -20.55
CA GLU A 222 -22.65 27.82 -19.88
C GLU A 222 -23.49 26.97 -18.93
N LEU A 223 -23.40 25.65 -19.08
CA LEU A 223 -24.12 24.68 -18.27
C LEU A 223 -23.19 23.56 -17.82
N TYR A 224 -23.11 23.35 -16.50
CA TYR A 224 -22.34 22.26 -15.89
C TYR A 224 -23.25 21.43 -14.99
N LEU A 225 -23.44 20.17 -15.35
CA LEU A 225 -24.22 19.17 -14.62
C LEU A 225 -23.38 17.89 -14.41
N ASN A 226 -22.10 18.04 -14.11
CA ASN A 226 -21.18 16.90 -13.98
C ASN A 226 -21.48 16.12 -12.69
N ASP A 227 -21.32 14.80 -12.65
CA ASP A 227 -21.54 13.93 -11.48
C ASP A 227 -22.90 14.16 -10.78
N CYS A 228 -23.98 14.36 -11.55
CA CYS A 228 -25.30 14.72 -11.02
C CYS A 228 -26.27 13.54 -10.83
N ARG A 229 -25.85 12.31 -11.18
CA ARG A 229 -26.71 11.10 -11.24
C ARG A 229 -27.92 11.25 -12.15
N LEU A 230 -27.81 12.04 -13.22
CA LEU A 230 -28.92 12.33 -14.13
C LEU A 230 -29.44 11.06 -14.82
N THR A 231 -30.74 11.02 -15.10
CA THR A 231 -31.36 9.95 -15.89
C THR A 231 -31.09 10.14 -17.38
N GLN A 232 -31.06 9.02 -18.12
CA GLN A 232 -30.90 9.02 -19.59
C GLN A 232 -31.95 9.89 -20.29
N VAL A 233 -31.56 10.54 -21.39
CA VAL A 233 -32.48 11.37 -22.17
C VAL A 233 -33.46 10.50 -22.95
N ASN A 234 -34.75 10.81 -22.81
CA ASN A 234 -35.81 10.20 -23.62
C ASN A 234 -35.92 10.94 -24.97
N PRO A 235 -35.77 10.26 -26.12
CA PRO A 235 -35.89 10.88 -27.44
C PRO A 235 -37.23 11.57 -27.69
N LYS A 236 -38.30 11.18 -26.99
CA LYS A 236 -39.62 11.83 -27.09
C LYS A 236 -39.67 13.22 -26.46
N SER A 237 -38.80 13.53 -25.48
CA SER A 237 -38.71 14.86 -24.87
C SER A 237 -38.09 15.90 -25.84
N ILE A 238 -37.44 15.45 -26.91
CA ILE A 238 -36.72 16.30 -27.88
C ILE A 238 -37.69 17.13 -28.74
N SER A 239 -38.92 16.67 -28.98
CA SER A 239 -39.89 17.39 -29.84
C SER A 239 -40.37 18.73 -29.27
N HIS A 240 -40.06 19.02 -28.00
CA HIS A 240 -40.40 20.28 -27.32
C HIS A 240 -39.28 21.33 -27.35
N LEU A 241 -38.11 21.00 -27.93
CA LEU A 241 -36.95 21.90 -28.03
C LEU A 241 -37.08 22.84 -29.24
N ASN A 242 -37.97 23.83 -29.16
CA ASN A 242 -38.11 24.92 -30.15
C ASN A 242 -37.57 26.26 -29.62
N SER A 243 -36.57 26.24 -28.74
CA SER A 243 -35.86 27.44 -28.27
C SER A 243 -34.37 27.25 -28.55
N SER A 244 -33.76 28.09 -29.39
CA SER A 244 -32.32 28.01 -29.66
C SER A 244 -31.56 28.56 -28.45
N THR A 245 -31.20 27.69 -27.51
CA THR A 245 -30.23 28.03 -26.47
C THR A 245 -28.88 28.32 -27.13
N PHE A 246 -28.29 29.49 -26.88
CA PHE A 246 -26.95 29.87 -27.36
C PHE A 246 -25.84 29.20 -26.53
N LEU A 247 -26.04 27.92 -26.19
CA LEU A 247 -25.15 27.19 -25.31
C LEU A 247 -23.78 27.03 -25.98
N GLN A 248 -22.74 27.54 -25.35
CA GLN A 248 -21.35 27.49 -25.81
C GLN A 248 -20.54 26.46 -25.05
N ILE A 249 -20.84 26.25 -23.77
CA ILE A 249 -20.17 25.28 -22.91
C ILE A 249 -21.19 24.34 -22.29
N LEU A 250 -20.93 23.04 -22.43
CA LEU A 250 -21.77 21.98 -21.88
C LEU A 250 -20.89 20.93 -21.17
N GLY A 251 -21.06 20.80 -19.85
CA GLY A 251 -20.46 19.75 -19.04
C GLY A 251 -21.51 18.76 -18.53
N LEU A 252 -21.35 17.49 -18.90
CA LEU A 252 -22.23 16.37 -18.54
C LEU A 252 -21.45 15.15 -18.04
N SER A 253 -20.21 15.36 -17.59
CA SER A 253 -19.32 14.29 -17.13
C SER A 253 -19.95 13.49 -15.98
N GLY A 254 -19.65 12.20 -15.83
CA GLY A 254 -19.99 11.47 -14.60
C GLY A 254 -21.48 11.11 -14.39
N ASN A 255 -22.29 11.02 -15.45
CA ASN A 255 -23.74 10.77 -15.35
C ASN A 255 -24.18 9.40 -15.92
N ASN A 256 -23.23 8.51 -16.21
CA ASN A 256 -23.51 7.17 -16.74
C ASN A 256 -24.29 7.18 -18.09
N PHE A 257 -24.16 8.24 -18.88
CA PHE A 257 -24.86 8.38 -20.17
C PHE A 257 -24.39 7.38 -21.22
N GLY A 258 -25.32 6.79 -21.97
CA GLY A 258 -25.01 6.04 -23.19
C GLY A 258 -25.00 6.94 -24.43
N SER A 259 -24.69 6.39 -25.61
CA SER A 259 -24.56 7.16 -26.87
C SER A 259 -25.83 7.88 -27.33
N SER A 260 -27.00 7.55 -26.77
CA SER A 260 -28.27 8.24 -27.02
C SER A 260 -28.26 9.72 -26.60
N ILE A 261 -27.40 10.12 -25.65
CA ILE A 261 -27.27 11.52 -25.21
C ILE A 261 -26.95 12.48 -26.36
N MET A 262 -26.22 11.99 -27.37
CA MET A 262 -25.82 12.79 -28.51
C MET A 262 -27.01 13.30 -29.32
N SER A 263 -28.16 12.63 -29.30
CA SER A 263 -29.38 13.10 -29.95
C SER A 263 -29.92 14.41 -29.36
N TRP A 264 -29.66 14.66 -28.07
CA TRP A 264 -29.98 15.91 -27.42
C TRP A 264 -28.88 16.96 -27.61
N VAL A 265 -27.60 16.57 -27.44
CA VAL A 265 -26.45 17.47 -27.58
C VAL A 265 -26.41 18.15 -28.95
N VAL A 266 -26.65 17.41 -30.05
CA VAL A 266 -26.63 18.00 -31.40
C VAL A 266 -27.83 18.92 -31.68
N ASN A 267 -28.91 18.79 -30.91
CA ASN A 267 -30.13 19.57 -31.07
C ASN A 267 -30.18 20.81 -30.16
N VAL A 268 -29.54 20.77 -28.98
CA VAL A 268 -29.57 21.87 -28.01
C VAL A 268 -28.75 23.07 -28.47
N SER A 269 -27.59 22.85 -29.09
CA SER A 269 -26.77 23.93 -29.67
C SER A 269 -25.81 23.38 -30.72
N LYS A 270 -25.77 24.06 -31.87
CA LYS A 270 -24.78 23.81 -32.94
C LYS A 270 -23.53 24.69 -32.82
N VAL A 271 -23.54 25.66 -31.91
CA VAL A 271 -22.45 26.61 -31.68
C VAL A 271 -21.61 26.25 -30.44
N LEU A 272 -21.73 25.00 -29.97
CA LEU A 272 -20.92 24.48 -28.87
C LEU A 272 -19.44 24.63 -29.18
N THR A 273 -18.72 25.23 -28.24
CA THR A 273 -17.26 25.41 -28.28
C THR A 273 -16.56 24.49 -27.30
N VAL A 274 -17.21 24.12 -26.19
CA VAL A 274 -16.70 23.20 -25.19
C VAL A 274 -17.75 22.13 -24.90
N LEU A 275 -17.34 20.87 -25.00
CA LEU A 275 -18.18 19.72 -24.67
C LEU A 275 -17.39 18.75 -23.79
N ASP A 276 -17.89 18.52 -22.58
CA ASP A 276 -17.37 17.52 -21.67
C ASP A 276 -18.42 16.42 -21.42
N LEU A 277 -18.08 15.22 -21.88
CA LEU A 277 -18.85 13.99 -21.74
C LEU A 277 -18.00 12.89 -21.11
N SER A 278 -16.94 13.24 -20.38
CA SER A 278 -16.06 12.28 -19.71
C SER A 278 -16.80 11.44 -18.64
N HIS A 279 -16.23 10.34 -18.18
CA HIS A 279 -16.81 9.49 -17.12
C HIS A 279 -18.27 9.06 -17.39
N ASN A 280 -18.54 8.58 -18.61
CA ASN A 280 -19.85 8.08 -19.01
C ASN A 280 -19.71 6.69 -19.67
N GLU A 281 -20.78 6.18 -20.25
CA GLU A 281 -20.85 4.85 -20.86
C GLU A 281 -20.88 4.95 -22.40
N LEU A 282 -20.25 5.98 -22.98
CA LEU A 282 -20.32 6.25 -24.41
C LEU A 282 -19.51 5.23 -25.22
N ASP A 283 -20.17 4.64 -26.22
CA ASP A 283 -19.56 3.73 -27.19
C ASP A 283 -19.29 4.41 -28.54
N ASN A 284 -18.79 3.65 -29.52
CA ASN A 284 -18.44 4.15 -30.85
C ASN A 284 -19.65 4.73 -31.64
N GLY A 285 -20.88 4.58 -31.13
CA GLY A 285 -22.08 5.17 -31.71
C GLY A 285 -22.06 6.71 -31.76
N ILE A 286 -21.25 7.37 -30.92
CA ILE A 286 -21.20 8.84 -30.85
C ILE A 286 -20.45 9.50 -32.03
N ILE A 287 -19.59 8.75 -32.73
CA ILE A 287 -18.61 9.32 -33.68
C ILE A 287 -19.30 10.13 -34.78
N LYS A 288 -20.40 9.60 -35.33
CA LYS A 288 -21.15 10.24 -36.42
C LYS A 288 -21.78 11.57 -36.02
N SER A 289 -22.00 11.83 -34.73
CA SER A 289 -22.59 13.09 -34.27
C SER A 289 -21.61 14.27 -34.36
N PHE A 290 -20.30 14.01 -34.27
CA PHE A 290 -19.27 15.05 -34.31
C PHE A 290 -19.06 15.69 -35.69
N ASN A 291 -19.60 15.09 -36.76
CA ASN A 291 -19.62 15.73 -38.08
C ASN A 291 -20.52 16.97 -38.13
N THR A 292 -21.38 17.19 -37.14
CA THR A 292 -22.28 18.36 -37.05
C THR A 292 -21.78 19.46 -36.13
N LEU A 293 -20.85 19.16 -35.21
CA LEU A 293 -20.40 20.07 -34.16
C LEU A 293 -19.13 20.84 -34.57
N CYS A 294 -19.22 21.59 -35.67
CA CYS A 294 -18.06 22.19 -36.33
C CYS A 294 -17.43 23.40 -35.59
N HIS A 295 -18.01 23.87 -34.48
CA HIS A 295 -17.49 24.98 -33.67
C HIS A 295 -16.72 24.54 -32.42
N LEU A 296 -16.60 23.23 -32.19
CA LEU A 296 -15.92 22.69 -31.02
C LEU A 296 -14.43 23.02 -31.01
N LYS A 297 -13.99 23.63 -29.92
CA LYS A 297 -12.60 23.94 -29.59
C LYS A 297 -12.04 23.02 -28.50
N LYS A 298 -12.87 22.62 -27.53
CA LYS A 298 -12.45 21.74 -26.43
C LYS A 298 -13.39 20.55 -26.32
N LEU A 299 -12.83 19.35 -26.44
CA LEU A 299 -13.58 18.11 -26.40
C LEU A 299 -12.97 17.16 -25.35
N TYR A 300 -13.79 16.79 -24.36
CA TYR A 300 -13.43 15.84 -23.31
C TYR A 300 -14.33 14.61 -23.39
N LEU A 301 -13.70 13.46 -23.62
CA LEU A 301 -14.35 12.16 -23.79
C LEU A 301 -13.64 11.06 -22.98
N GLY A 302 -12.79 11.44 -22.02
CA GLY A 302 -12.07 10.49 -21.18
C GLY A 302 -12.99 9.59 -20.35
N PHE A 303 -12.52 8.41 -19.93
CA PHE A 303 -13.28 7.43 -19.14
C PHE A 303 -14.63 7.07 -19.77
N ASN A 304 -14.60 6.53 -20.98
CA ASN A 304 -15.76 6.03 -21.72
C ASN A 304 -15.47 4.63 -22.31
N LYS A 305 -16.34 4.12 -23.19
CA LYS A 305 -16.23 2.79 -23.83
C LYS A 305 -15.81 2.87 -25.31
N LEU A 306 -15.07 3.91 -25.69
CA LEU A 306 -14.57 4.07 -27.06
C LEU A 306 -13.48 3.03 -27.33
N SER A 307 -13.67 2.19 -28.35
CA SER A 307 -12.88 0.96 -28.53
C SER A 307 -12.30 0.75 -29.93
N ASP A 308 -12.75 1.50 -30.94
CA ASP A 308 -12.17 1.43 -32.28
C ASP A 308 -10.71 1.93 -32.27
N GLN A 309 -10.02 1.83 -33.40
CA GLN A 309 -8.66 2.35 -33.50
C GLN A 309 -8.67 3.88 -33.46
N LEU A 310 -7.84 4.50 -32.61
CA LEU A 310 -7.80 5.95 -32.39
C LEU A 310 -7.65 6.78 -33.69
N SER A 311 -6.89 6.27 -34.67
CA SER A 311 -6.71 6.92 -35.98
C SER A 311 -8.00 7.05 -36.80
N GLY A 312 -9.03 6.23 -36.51
CA GLY A 312 -10.33 6.28 -37.17
C GLY A 312 -11.23 7.42 -36.68
N TYR A 313 -10.97 8.00 -35.50
CA TYR A 313 -11.82 9.05 -34.92
C TYR A 313 -11.49 10.44 -35.47
N LEU A 314 -10.20 10.77 -35.61
CA LEU A 314 -9.77 12.12 -36.00
C LEU A 314 -10.37 12.64 -37.31
N PRO A 315 -10.53 11.83 -38.39
CA PRO A 315 -11.12 12.31 -39.64
C PRO A 315 -12.61 12.66 -39.54
N GLU A 316 -13.33 12.13 -38.54
CA GLU A 316 -14.78 12.32 -38.38
C GLU A 316 -15.13 13.63 -37.64
N PHE A 317 -14.14 14.27 -37.01
CA PHE A 317 -14.33 15.55 -36.32
C PHE A 317 -14.37 16.70 -37.33
N CYS A 318 -15.54 17.28 -37.55
CA CYS A 318 -15.68 18.45 -38.43
C CYS A 318 -14.81 19.64 -37.98
N SER A 319 -14.68 19.83 -36.66
CA SER A 319 -13.90 20.90 -36.04
C SER A 319 -12.41 20.58 -35.84
N ALA A 320 -11.91 19.48 -36.43
CA ALA A 320 -10.54 18.99 -36.19
C ALA A 320 -9.47 20.09 -36.29
N LYS A 321 -9.61 21.02 -37.24
CA LYS A 321 -8.67 22.13 -37.47
C LYS A 321 -8.69 23.21 -36.40
N ASP A 322 -9.83 23.41 -35.75
CA ASP A 322 -10.06 24.46 -34.75
C ASP A 322 -9.98 23.91 -33.31
N LEU A 323 -9.75 22.60 -33.17
CA LEU A 323 -9.68 21.94 -31.88
C LEU A 323 -8.39 22.34 -31.14
N GLU A 324 -8.57 22.96 -29.98
CA GLU A 324 -7.54 23.43 -29.06
C GLU A 324 -7.25 22.40 -27.95
N VAL A 325 -8.27 21.66 -27.50
CA VAL A 325 -8.14 20.63 -26.45
C VAL A 325 -8.83 19.34 -26.88
N LEU A 326 -8.09 18.23 -26.80
CA LEU A 326 -8.62 16.88 -26.97
C LEU A 326 -8.18 16.00 -25.81
N ASN A 327 -9.15 15.49 -25.05
CA ASN A 327 -8.96 14.48 -24.03
C ASN A 327 -9.74 13.21 -24.38
N LEU A 328 -9.01 12.09 -24.50
CA LEU A 328 -9.57 10.76 -24.74
C LEU A 328 -9.07 9.73 -23.72
N ASP A 329 -8.65 10.18 -22.54
CA ASP A 329 -8.02 9.36 -21.49
C ASP A 329 -8.89 8.14 -21.12
N HIS A 330 -8.28 7.05 -20.66
CA HIS A 330 -9.00 5.91 -20.08
C HIS A 330 -10.13 5.35 -20.96
N ASN A 331 -9.87 5.26 -22.27
CA ASN A 331 -10.77 4.60 -23.22
C ASN A 331 -10.15 3.28 -23.71
N PRO A 332 -10.94 2.19 -23.83
CA PRO A 332 -10.45 0.87 -24.21
C PRO A 332 -10.18 0.75 -25.72
N PHE A 333 -9.45 1.70 -26.31
CA PHE A 333 -9.08 1.66 -27.73
C PHE A 333 -8.28 0.41 -28.06
N SER A 334 -8.50 -0.13 -29.25
CA SER A 334 -7.67 -1.20 -29.78
C SER A 334 -6.20 -0.77 -29.90
N ASN A 335 -5.27 -1.70 -29.60
CA ASN A 335 -3.83 -1.43 -29.64
C ASN A 335 -3.42 -0.82 -30.99
N GLY A 336 -2.75 0.33 -30.94
CA GLY A 336 -2.32 1.06 -32.13
C GLY A 336 -1.19 2.02 -31.83
N SER A 337 -0.50 2.46 -32.88
CA SER A 337 0.48 3.54 -32.77
C SER A 337 -0.20 4.90 -32.63
N LEU A 338 0.52 5.88 -32.06
CA LEU A 338 0.06 7.26 -31.94
C LEU A 338 -0.32 7.80 -33.34
N PRO A 339 -1.54 8.35 -33.53
CA PRO A 339 -2.00 8.79 -34.85
C PRO A 339 -1.33 10.10 -35.27
N ASP A 340 -1.42 10.40 -36.56
CA ASP A 340 -0.96 11.67 -37.10
C ASP A 340 -1.98 12.79 -36.81
N PHE A 341 -1.59 13.73 -35.95
CA PHE A 341 -2.39 14.89 -35.59
C PHE A 341 -2.21 16.09 -36.53
N SER A 342 -1.66 15.90 -37.73
CA SER A 342 -1.50 16.99 -38.71
C SER A 342 -2.81 17.67 -39.13
N LEU A 343 -3.97 17.04 -38.90
CA LEU A 343 -5.29 17.66 -39.09
C LEU A 343 -5.69 18.64 -37.98
N CYS A 344 -5.04 18.56 -36.82
CA CYS A 344 -5.38 19.27 -35.59
C CYS A 344 -4.27 20.25 -35.17
N LEU A 345 -3.91 21.17 -36.08
CA LEU A 345 -2.79 22.09 -35.89
C LEU A 345 -3.00 23.14 -34.78
N SER A 346 -4.25 23.38 -34.39
CA SER A 346 -4.61 24.32 -33.32
C SER A 346 -4.51 23.72 -31.91
N LEU A 347 -4.16 22.43 -31.79
CA LEU A 347 -4.09 21.76 -30.50
C LEU A 347 -3.08 22.43 -29.56
N GLU A 348 -3.61 22.89 -28.44
CA GLU A 348 -2.85 23.36 -27.29
C GLU A 348 -2.70 22.27 -26.24
N ARG A 349 -3.67 21.34 -26.14
CA ARG A 349 -3.62 20.22 -25.18
C ARG A 349 -4.07 18.92 -25.80
N LEU A 350 -3.28 17.89 -25.55
CA LEU A 350 -3.59 16.51 -25.95
C LEU A 350 -3.39 15.59 -24.75
N SER A 351 -4.45 14.89 -24.36
CA SER A 351 -4.44 13.88 -23.31
C SER A 351 -4.92 12.55 -23.88
N LEU A 352 -4.04 11.55 -23.83
CA LEU A 352 -4.31 10.16 -24.25
C LEU A 352 -3.80 9.18 -23.18
N GLN A 353 -3.94 9.54 -21.91
CA GLN A 353 -3.54 8.70 -20.78
C GLN A 353 -4.31 7.37 -20.81
N ASN A 354 -3.62 6.24 -20.63
CA ASN A 354 -4.25 4.92 -20.54
C ASN A 354 -5.19 4.59 -21.71
N THR A 355 -4.67 4.70 -22.94
CA THR A 355 -5.41 4.49 -24.21
C THR A 355 -4.84 3.33 -25.03
N SER A 356 -4.03 2.46 -24.42
CA SER A 356 -3.39 1.30 -25.05
C SER A 356 -2.51 1.62 -26.27
N ILE A 357 -1.95 2.84 -26.34
CA ILE A 357 -1.06 3.25 -27.43
C ILE A 357 0.29 2.53 -27.29
N VAL A 358 0.83 2.04 -28.40
CA VAL A 358 2.11 1.31 -28.47
C VAL A 358 3.04 1.86 -29.54
N GLY A 359 4.32 1.49 -29.48
CA GLY A 359 5.32 1.87 -30.49
C GLY A 359 6.12 3.14 -30.11
N PRO A 360 6.95 3.65 -31.04
CA PRO A 360 7.84 4.77 -30.75
C PRO A 360 7.09 6.09 -30.62
N LEU A 361 7.57 6.95 -29.73
CA LEU A 361 7.07 8.31 -29.60
C LEU A 361 7.48 9.16 -30.81
N SER A 362 6.54 9.40 -31.71
CA SER A 362 6.74 10.22 -32.92
C SER A 362 5.58 11.17 -33.11
N PHE A 363 5.88 12.47 -33.20
CA PHE A 363 4.90 13.52 -33.45
C PHE A 363 5.09 14.16 -34.82
N GLY A 364 3.96 14.51 -35.46
CA GLY A 364 3.93 15.55 -36.47
C GLY A 364 4.21 16.94 -35.87
N HIS A 365 4.20 17.99 -36.69
CA HIS A 365 4.41 19.36 -36.21
C HIS A 365 3.14 19.90 -35.52
N LEU A 366 3.20 20.16 -34.20
CA LEU A 366 2.11 20.73 -33.40
C LEU A 366 2.54 22.07 -32.80
N PRO A 367 2.40 23.18 -33.54
CA PRO A 367 3.06 24.45 -33.22
C PRO A 367 2.52 25.17 -31.98
N HIS A 368 1.31 24.84 -31.51
CA HIS A 368 0.65 25.50 -30.39
C HIS A 368 0.58 24.65 -29.12
N LEU A 369 1.17 23.45 -29.13
CA LEU A 369 1.04 22.49 -28.03
C LEU A 369 1.69 23.01 -26.74
N LYS A 370 0.88 23.12 -25.70
CA LYS A 370 1.23 23.57 -24.35
C LYS A 370 1.25 22.42 -23.35
N ALA A 371 0.32 21.47 -23.45
CA ALA A 371 0.24 20.32 -22.55
C ALA A 371 0.11 19.01 -23.32
N LEU A 372 0.87 18.01 -22.90
CA LEU A 372 0.87 16.68 -23.49
C LEU A 372 0.92 15.62 -22.38
N ASP A 373 -0.10 14.78 -22.33
CA ASP A 373 -0.15 13.60 -21.46
C ASP A 373 -0.33 12.33 -22.29
N LEU A 374 0.68 11.47 -22.26
CA LEU A 374 0.66 10.13 -22.86
C LEU A 374 0.97 9.04 -21.81
N SER A 375 0.73 9.33 -20.54
CA SER A 375 1.04 8.44 -19.44
C SER A 375 0.22 7.14 -19.48
N LEU A 376 0.69 6.11 -18.77
CA LEU A 376 -0.01 4.81 -18.64
C LEU A 376 -0.28 4.11 -19.99
N ASN A 377 0.67 4.18 -20.93
CA ASN A 377 0.57 3.53 -22.24
C ASN A 377 1.67 2.46 -22.43
N GLY A 378 1.73 1.87 -23.62
CA GLY A 378 2.75 0.90 -24.04
C GLY A 378 3.81 1.50 -24.97
N LEU A 379 4.06 2.81 -24.91
CA LEU A 379 5.06 3.48 -25.75
C LEU A 379 6.45 2.92 -25.49
N ASN A 380 7.23 2.67 -26.53
CA ASN A 380 8.56 2.06 -26.43
C ASN A 380 9.60 2.82 -27.28
N GLY A 381 10.83 2.30 -27.34
CA GLY A 381 11.92 2.98 -28.04
C GLY A 381 12.47 4.17 -27.25
N SER A 382 13.28 5.00 -27.91
CA SER A 382 13.93 6.15 -27.27
C SER A 382 13.11 7.44 -27.34
N LEU A 383 13.27 8.31 -26.35
CA LEU A 383 12.74 9.68 -26.41
C LEU A 383 13.24 10.41 -27.67
N PRO A 384 12.37 11.15 -28.39
CA PRO A 384 12.76 11.89 -29.57
C PRO A 384 13.62 13.10 -29.19
N VAL A 385 14.32 13.66 -30.17
CA VAL A 385 14.97 14.96 -30.01
C VAL A 385 13.87 16.03 -29.97
N PHE A 386 13.73 16.69 -28.82
CA PHE A 386 12.86 17.85 -28.66
C PHE A 386 13.46 19.07 -29.38
N GLU A 387 13.21 19.20 -30.68
CA GLU A 387 13.62 20.37 -31.46
C GLU A 387 12.84 21.60 -30.99
N ASP A 388 13.55 22.68 -30.63
CA ASP A 388 13.01 23.98 -30.15
C ASP A 388 11.79 24.46 -30.97
N THR A 389 11.80 24.23 -32.28
CA THR A 389 10.76 24.71 -33.21
C THR A 389 9.44 23.94 -33.14
N LYS A 390 9.42 22.72 -32.58
CA LYS A 390 8.22 21.87 -32.52
C LYS A 390 7.47 21.95 -31.20
N PHE A 391 8.13 22.29 -30.10
CA PHE A 391 7.57 22.25 -28.75
C PHE A 391 7.85 23.52 -27.92
N ALA A 392 8.09 24.66 -28.58
CA ALA A 392 8.46 25.92 -27.93
C ALA A 392 7.49 26.39 -26.82
N TYR A 393 6.21 26.06 -26.93
CA TYR A 393 5.16 26.47 -25.99
C TYR A 393 4.84 25.44 -24.91
N LEU A 394 5.54 24.29 -24.90
CA LEU A 394 5.23 23.20 -23.99
C LEU A 394 5.54 23.61 -22.54
N VAL A 395 4.52 23.50 -21.69
CA VAL A 395 4.56 23.83 -20.26
C VAL A 395 4.35 22.61 -19.36
N PHE A 396 3.66 21.58 -19.88
CA PHE A 396 3.35 20.33 -19.19
C PHE A 396 3.67 19.14 -20.10
N LEU A 397 4.47 18.20 -19.58
CA LEU A 397 4.80 16.96 -20.28
C LEU A 397 4.73 15.77 -19.31
N ASP A 398 3.81 14.84 -19.56
CA ASP A 398 3.74 13.56 -18.87
C ASP A 398 3.88 12.39 -19.85
N LEU A 399 4.95 11.62 -19.67
CA LEU A 399 5.27 10.39 -20.41
C LEU A 399 5.43 9.20 -19.44
N SER A 400 4.94 9.32 -18.21
CA SER A 400 5.13 8.33 -17.17
C SER A 400 4.44 7.00 -17.46
N HIS A 401 4.87 5.93 -16.79
CA HIS A 401 4.25 4.60 -16.90
C HIS A 401 4.17 4.10 -18.34
N ASN A 402 5.33 4.08 -19.01
CA ASN A 402 5.50 3.57 -20.37
C ASN A 402 6.69 2.60 -20.42
N LYS A 403 7.11 2.18 -21.62
CA LYS A 403 8.28 1.31 -21.87
C LYS A 403 9.40 2.08 -22.62
N LEU A 404 9.48 3.39 -22.41
CA LEU A 404 10.51 4.22 -23.06
C LEU A 404 11.89 3.86 -22.51
N SER A 405 12.86 3.72 -23.41
CA SER A 405 14.21 3.23 -23.11
C SER A 405 15.27 4.18 -23.66
N GLY A 406 16.56 3.89 -23.42
CA GLY A 406 17.65 4.75 -23.89
C GLY A 406 17.97 5.87 -22.89
N THR A 407 18.42 7.03 -23.38
CA THR A 407 18.90 8.15 -22.54
C THR A 407 17.98 9.36 -22.65
N LEU A 408 17.91 10.17 -21.60
CA LEU A 408 17.26 11.49 -21.65
C LEU A 408 18.03 12.41 -22.63
N PRO A 409 17.43 12.88 -23.74
CA PRO A 409 18.13 13.78 -24.67
C PRO A 409 18.39 15.14 -24.02
N TYR A 410 19.57 15.72 -24.25
CA TYR A 410 19.91 17.05 -23.70
C TYR A 410 19.00 18.17 -24.21
N THR A 411 18.35 17.96 -25.36
CA THR A 411 17.35 18.88 -25.91
C THR A 411 16.06 18.93 -25.09
N ILE A 412 15.87 18.08 -24.06
CA ILE A 412 14.79 18.33 -23.11
C ILE A 412 14.97 19.69 -22.40
N GLY A 413 16.22 20.10 -22.17
CA GLY A 413 16.53 21.36 -21.50
C GLY A 413 16.11 22.59 -22.30
N GLN A 414 15.94 22.45 -23.61
CA GLN A 414 15.50 23.51 -24.51
C GLN A 414 14.04 23.95 -24.28
N LEU A 415 13.23 23.13 -23.60
CA LEU A 415 11.83 23.41 -23.30
C LEU A 415 11.67 24.36 -22.11
N SER A 416 12.14 25.60 -22.26
CA SER A 416 12.29 26.57 -21.15
C SER A 416 11.01 26.97 -20.43
N ASN A 417 9.85 26.72 -21.05
CA ASN A 417 8.52 27.01 -20.50
C ASN A 417 7.96 25.88 -19.61
N LEU A 418 8.61 24.72 -19.55
CA LEU A 418 8.16 23.59 -18.72
C LEU A 418 8.14 23.98 -17.24
N TRP A 419 6.98 23.78 -16.62
CA TRP A 419 6.83 23.80 -15.16
C TRP A 419 6.56 22.40 -14.58
N PHE A 420 6.04 21.47 -15.39
CA PHE A 420 5.81 20.06 -15.03
C PHE A 420 6.49 19.14 -16.03
N LEU A 421 7.32 18.22 -15.53
CA LEU A 421 7.93 17.16 -16.32
C LEU A 421 7.86 15.84 -15.56
N SER A 422 7.15 14.87 -16.13
CA SER A 422 7.13 13.50 -15.65
C SER A 422 7.54 12.51 -16.75
N ILE A 423 8.56 11.72 -16.45
CA ILE A 423 9.04 10.60 -17.30
C ILE A 423 9.18 9.32 -16.46
N SER A 424 8.49 9.26 -15.32
CA SER A 424 8.66 8.21 -14.32
C SER A 424 8.16 6.85 -14.80
N SER A 425 8.56 5.78 -14.12
CA SER A 425 8.14 4.41 -14.44
C SER A 425 8.38 4.06 -15.91
N ASN A 426 9.65 4.17 -16.35
CA ASN A 426 10.11 3.84 -17.69
C ASN A 426 11.44 3.05 -17.59
N GLU A 427 12.03 2.69 -18.74
CA GLU A 427 13.31 1.98 -18.84
C GLU A 427 14.49 2.91 -19.20
N LEU A 428 14.42 4.19 -18.83
CA LEU A 428 15.46 5.18 -19.15
C LEU A 428 16.70 4.95 -18.29
N LYS A 429 17.87 5.19 -18.90
CA LYS A 429 19.20 5.03 -18.28
C LYS A 429 20.15 6.14 -18.69
N GLY A 430 21.33 6.18 -18.07
CA GLY A 430 22.37 7.17 -18.37
C GLY A 430 22.35 8.35 -17.41
N ASN A 431 23.07 9.42 -17.77
CA ASN A 431 23.39 10.49 -16.84
C ASN A 431 22.59 11.77 -17.13
N ILE A 432 21.98 12.33 -16.09
CA ILE A 432 21.44 13.69 -16.09
C ILE A 432 22.56 14.65 -15.66
N SER A 433 23.05 15.43 -16.60
CA SER A 433 23.95 16.58 -16.36
C SER A 433 23.21 17.91 -16.45
N GLU A 434 23.84 19.00 -16.00
CA GLU A 434 23.30 20.37 -16.03
C GLU A 434 22.70 20.77 -17.37
N LYS A 435 23.33 20.38 -18.50
CA LYS A 435 22.81 20.66 -19.85
C LYS A 435 21.37 20.22 -20.11
N HIS A 436 20.87 19.19 -19.41
CA HIS A 436 19.51 18.71 -19.57
C HIS A 436 18.48 19.59 -18.86
N ILE A 437 18.90 20.38 -17.87
CA ILE A 437 17.97 21.08 -16.96
C ILE A 437 18.31 22.57 -16.72
N LEU A 438 19.44 23.06 -17.26
CA LEU A 438 19.91 24.45 -17.07
C LEU A 438 18.93 25.51 -17.61
N ASN A 439 18.18 25.20 -18.65
CA ASN A 439 17.29 26.16 -19.29
C ASN A 439 15.83 26.03 -18.81
N LEU A 440 15.54 25.09 -17.91
CA LEU A 440 14.19 24.83 -17.37
C LEU A 440 13.88 25.74 -16.17
N SER A 441 14.03 27.06 -16.32
CA SER A 441 13.90 28.03 -15.20
C SER A 441 12.51 28.06 -14.55
N GLY A 442 11.47 27.61 -15.27
CA GLY A 442 10.09 27.54 -14.79
C GLY A 442 9.72 26.26 -14.02
N LEU A 443 10.63 25.29 -13.93
CA LEU A 443 10.33 23.95 -13.42
C LEU A 443 9.91 23.96 -11.95
N LYS A 444 8.75 23.36 -11.65
CA LYS A 444 8.17 23.23 -10.31
C LYS A 444 8.03 21.78 -9.88
N ILE A 445 7.63 20.90 -10.80
CA ILE A 445 7.47 19.47 -10.53
C ILE A 445 8.38 18.70 -11.47
N PHE A 446 9.24 17.89 -10.89
CA PHE A 446 10.18 17.05 -11.63
C PHE A 446 10.07 15.62 -11.15
N ASP A 447 9.47 14.75 -11.97
CA ASP A 447 9.35 13.32 -11.71
C ASP A 447 10.13 12.50 -12.74
N VAL A 448 11.20 11.87 -12.27
CA VAL A 448 12.04 10.94 -13.02
C VAL A 448 12.09 9.57 -12.37
N SER A 449 11.27 9.35 -11.34
CA SER A 449 11.31 8.17 -10.48
C SER A 449 11.12 6.87 -11.26
N LYS A 450 11.54 5.75 -10.66
CA LYS A 450 11.40 4.40 -11.26
C LYS A 450 12.05 4.30 -12.65
N ASN A 451 13.24 4.90 -12.80
CA ASN A 451 14.14 4.77 -13.94
C ASN A 451 15.57 4.48 -13.45
N SER A 452 16.47 4.07 -14.34
CA SER A 452 17.89 3.85 -14.04
C SER A 452 18.77 5.08 -14.33
N LEU A 453 18.27 6.29 -14.06
CA LEU A 453 18.95 7.54 -14.35
C LEU A 453 19.94 7.91 -13.23
N SER A 454 21.12 8.43 -13.58
CA SER A 454 22.14 8.87 -12.63
C SER A 454 22.32 10.39 -12.66
N PHE A 455 22.25 11.07 -11.52
CA PHE A 455 22.48 12.52 -11.44
C PHE A 455 23.98 12.82 -11.34
N ASN A 456 24.51 13.54 -12.33
CA ASN A 456 25.91 13.96 -12.39
C ASN A 456 25.97 15.48 -12.52
N LEU A 457 25.62 16.15 -11.41
CA LEU A 457 25.60 17.61 -11.24
C LEU A 457 26.76 18.03 -10.34
N ASP A 458 27.42 19.15 -10.63
CA ASP A 458 28.49 19.66 -9.77
C ASP A 458 27.93 20.05 -8.38
N SER A 459 28.71 19.84 -7.32
CA SER A 459 28.27 20.09 -5.93
C SER A 459 27.93 21.55 -5.64
N ASP A 460 28.58 22.46 -6.36
CA ASP A 460 28.41 23.91 -6.23
C ASP A 460 27.37 24.47 -7.23
N TRP A 461 26.72 23.59 -8.00
CA TRP A 461 25.73 23.99 -8.99
C TRP A 461 24.48 24.57 -8.31
N VAL A 462 24.02 25.71 -8.81
CA VAL A 462 22.81 26.38 -8.35
C VAL A 462 21.72 26.19 -9.41
N PRO A 463 20.64 25.45 -9.10
CA PRO A 463 19.55 25.26 -10.04
C PRO A 463 18.87 26.60 -10.37
N PRO A 464 18.51 26.85 -11.64
CA PRO A 464 17.84 28.09 -12.07
C PRO A 464 16.34 28.10 -11.78
N PHE A 465 15.83 27.10 -11.05
CA PHE A 465 14.43 26.90 -10.74
C PHE A 465 14.23 26.62 -9.24
N GLN A 466 12.97 26.68 -8.80
CA GLN A 466 12.55 26.40 -7.42
C GLN A 466 11.42 25.37 -7.46
N LEU A 467 11.79 24.12 -7.22
CA LEU A 467 10.88 22.99 -7.17
C LEU A 467 9.91 23.12 -5.99
N VAL A 468 8.69 22.68 -6.26
CA VAL A 468 7.66 22.37 -5.26
C VAL A 468 7.70 20.88 -4.94
N ALA A 469 7.92 20.02 -5.95
CA ALA A 469 7.99 18.58 -5.76
C ALA A 469 9.13 17.96 -6.59
N LEU A 470 9.90 17.09 -5.94
CA LEU A 470 10.91 16.25 -6.58
C LEU A 470 10.59 14.78 -6.33
N TYR A 471 10.43 14.02 -7.41
CA TYR A 471 10.28 12.57 -7.40
C TYR A 471 11.43 11.95 -8.18
N ALA A 472 12.37 11.34 -7.46
CA ALA A 472 13.55 10.70 -8.04
C ALA A 472 13.81 9.33 -7.42
N SER A 473 12.80 8.72 -6.79
CA SER A 473 12.92 7.40 -6.20
C SER A 473 13.39 6.36 -7.22
N SER A 474 14.22 5.41 -6.80
CA SER A 474 14.86 4.39 -7.65
C SER A 474 15.83 4.91 -8.73
N CYS A 475 16.15 6.21 -8.77
CA CYS A 475 17.28 6.74 -9.55
C CYS A 475 18.60 6.65 -8.77
N ASN A 476 19.74 6.95 -9.39
CA ASN A 476 21.03 7.00 -8.71
C ASN A 476 21.44 8.45 -8.40
N LEU A 477 21.26 8.88 -7.15
CA LEU A 477 21.63 10.21 -6.65
C LEU A 477 22.89 10.18 -5.78
N GLY A 478 23.21 9.02 -5.19
CA GLY A 478 24.33 8.83 -4.29
C GLY A 478 25.72 8.77 -4.96
N PRO A 479 26.79 8.60 -4.17
CA PRO A 479 26.76 8.24 -2.74
C PRO A 479 26.55 9.42 -1.77
N GLN A 480 26.79 10.66 -2.19
CA GLN A 480 26.66 11.84 -1.32
C GLN A 480 25.23 12.37 -1.28
N PHE A 481 24.85 13.08 -0.20
CA PHE A 481 23.56 13.77 -0.18
C PHE A 481 23.58 14.91 -1.21
N PRO A 482 22.57 15.05 -2.10
CA PRO A 482 22.65 16.02 -3.20
C PRO A 482 22.67 17.48 -2.71
N MET A 483 23.82 18.14 -2.88
CA MET A 483 24.05 19.49 -2.33
C MET A 483 23.21 20.59 -2.99
N TRP A 484 22.84 20.43 -4.26
CA TRP A 484 22.02 21.39 -4.99
C TRP A 484 20.60 21.54 -4.40
N LEU A 485 20.11 20.53 -3.67
CA LEU A 485 18.82 20.58 -2.96
C LEU A 485 18.78 21.70 -1.91
N LYS A 486 19.93 22.07 -1.34
CA LYS A 486 20.06 23.16 -0.37
C LYS A 486 19.49 24.49 -0.87
N GLN A 487 19.43 24.70 -2.19
CA GLN A 487 18.92 25.94 -2.78
C GLN A 487 17.41 25.89 -3.08
N GLN A 488 16.72 24.77 -2.87
CA GLN A 488 15.31 24.57 -3.24
C GLN A 488 14.35 24.99 -2.11
N ARG A 489 14.25 26.31 -1.85
CA ARG A 489 13.54 26.88 -0.69
C ARG A 489 12.00 26.75 -0.72
N LYS A 490 11.43 26.36 -1.86
CA LYS A 490 9.99 26.19 -2.08
C LYS A 490 9.53 24.72 -2.03
N LEU A 491 10.43 23.80 -1.71
CA LEU A 491 10.14 22.36 -1.76
C LEU A 491 9.08 21.97 -0.73
N GLN A 492 8.06 21.22 -1.14
CA GLN A 492 7.01 20.68 -0.27
C GLN A 492 7.03 19.15 -0.25
N VAL A 493 7.41 18.53 -1.37
CA VAL A 493 7.52 17.08 -1.53
C VAL A 493 8.93 16.69 -1.96
N LEU A 494 9.53 15.76 -1.24
CA LEU A 494 10.81 15.15 -1.58
C LEU A 494 10.69 13.62 -1.53
N GLN A 495 10.77 12.97 -2.69
CA GLN A 495 10.86 11.51 -2.79
C GLN A 495 12.17 11.10 -3.44
N ILE A 496 13.10 10.60 -2.64
CA ILE A 496 14.43 10.13 -3.06
C ILE A 496 14.73 8.75 -2.47
N SER A 497 13.69 7.92 -2.35
CA SER A 497 13.82 6.56 -1.81
C SER A 497 14.53 5.63 -2.78
N ASN A 498 15.31 4.67 -2.28
CA ASN A 498 16.10 3.76 -3.11
C ASN A 498 17.03 4.50 -4.10
N THR A 499 17.80 5.48 -3.62
CA THR A 499 18.68 6.30 -4.48
C THR A 499 20.18 6.15 -4.25
N TYR A 500 20.57 5.09 -3.53
CA TYR A 500 21.95 4.72 -3.21
C TYR A 500 22.73 5.79 -2.41
N ILE A 501 22.04 6.71 -1.73
CA ILE A 501 22.70 7.71 -0.88
C ILE A 501 23.29 6.99 0.34
N MET A 502 24.57 7.22 0.62
CA MET A 502 25.35 6.56 1.69
C MET A 502 25.84 7.56 2.76
N ASP A 503 25.55 8.84 2.58
CA ASP A 503 26.02 9.95 3.40
C ASP A 503 25.25 10.07 4.73
N SER A 504 25.68 10.99 5.58
CA SER A 504 24.90 11.47 6.71
C SER A 504 23.83 12.48 6.30
N PHE A 505 22.77 12.57 7.09
CA PHE A 505 21.71 13.56 6.85
C PHE A 505 22.24 14.97 7.15
N PRO A 506 22.10 15.94 6.22
CA PRO A 506 22.76 17.24 6.38
C PRO A 506 22.05 18.16 7.39
N GLU A 507 22.83 18.89 8.20
CA GLU A 507 22.29 19.87 9.17
C GLU A 507 21.44 20.97 8.54
N TRP A 508 21.81 21.40 7.32
CA TRP A 508 21.07 22.44 6.58
C TRP A 508 19.69 21.97 6.12
N PHE A 509 19.37 20.67 6.18
CA PHE A 509 18.09 20.15 5.71
C PHE A 509 16.90 20.75 6.46
N GLY A 510 17.08 21.09 7.75
CA GLY A 510 16.06 21.80 8.53
C GLY A 510 15.61 23.14 7.92
N ASP A 511 16.44 23.74 7.07
CA ASP A 511 16.20 25.04 6.42
C ASP A 511 15.75 24.91 4.95
N ILE A 512 15.60 23.69 4.41
CA ILE A 512 15.32 23.48 2.98
C ILE A 512 13.95 24.05 2.57
N SER A 513 12.99 24.17 3.50
CA SER A 513 11.68 24.75 3.19
C SER A 513 10.94 25.23 4.43
N SER A 514 10.02 26.17 4.22
CA SER A 514 9.11 26.68 5.24
C SER A 514 7.80 25.89 5.36
N SER A 515 7.57 24.83 4.57
CA SER A 515 6.36 23.99 4.61
C SER A 515 6.56 22.63 3.93
N LEU A 516 7.33 21.72 4.53
CA LEU A 516 7.42 20.33 4.03
C LEU A 516 6.16 19.54 4.39
N LEU A 517 5.63 18.82 3.41
CA LEU A 517 4.42 18.01 3.51
C LEU A 517 4.74 16.52 3.41
N TYR A 518 5.64 16.15 2.50
CA TYR A 518 5.99 14.76 2.28
C TYR A 518 7.50 14.58 2.12
N ILE A 519 8.08 13.70 2.91
CA ILE A 519 9.48 13.32 2.83
C ILE A 519 9.54 11.80 2.76
N ASN A 520 10.17 11.28 1.71
CA ASN A 520 10.52 9.88 1.64
C ASN A 520 11.98 9.73 1.20
N VAL A 521 12.81 9.30 2.14
CA VAL A 521 14.24 9.01 1.95
C VAL A 521 14.55 7.53 2.24
N SER A 522 13.52 6.68 2.28
CA SER A 522 13.66 5.29 2.69
C SER A 522 14.44 4.44 1.70
N HIS A 523 14.83 3.23 2.11
CA HIS A 523 15.60 2.29 1.28
C HIS A 523 16.91 2.86 0.75
N ASN A 524 17.59 3.70 1.53
CA ASN A 524 18.93 4.19 1.22
C ASN A 524 19.95 3.56 2.19
N ASN A 525 21.20 4.01 2.09
CA ASN A 525 22.27 3.60 3.00
C ASN A 525 22.68 4.78 3.90
N LEU A 526 21.75 5.69 4.25
CA LEU A 526 22.03 6.88 5.05
C LEU A 526 22.55 6.49 6.43
N ARG A 527 23.57 7.20 6.92
CA ARG A 527 24.27 6.90 8.19
C ARG A 527 24.22 8.08 9.16
N GLY A 528 24.73 7.86 10.37
CA GLY A 528 24.89 8.92 11.36
C GLY A 528 23.61 9.19 12.14
N ILE A 529 23.50 10.38 12.71
CA ILE A 529 22.40 10.80 13.59
C ILE A 529 21.49 11.77 12.83
N LEU A 530 20.19 11.68 13.03
CA LEU A 530 19.25 12.67 12.51
C LEU A 530 19.50 14.05 13.15
N PRO A 531 19.61 15.13 12.37
CA PRO A 531 20.00 16.43 12.89
C PRO A 531 18.88 17.07 13.72
N LYS A 532 19.26 17.83 14.75
CA LYS A 532 18.30 18.52 15.64
C LYS A 532 17.50 19.60 14.91
N SER A 533 18.01 20.12 13.79
CA SER A 533 17.33 21.12 12.97
C SER A 533 15.99 20.62 12.39
N LEU A 534 15.77 19.30 12.33
CA LEU A 534 14.49 18.72 11.87
C LEU A 534 13.29 19.18 12.70
N SER A 535 13.46 19.40 14.01
CA SER A 535 12.37 19.85 14.88
C SER A 535 11.88 21.27 14.55
N GLY A 536 12.73 22.07 13.90
CA GLY A 536 12.45 23.45 13.51
C GLY A 536 11.71 23.59 12.18
N ILE A 537 11.54 22.49 11.43
CA ILE A 537 10.83 22.50 10.15
C ILE A 537 9.37 22.85 10.40
N LYS A 538 8.91 23.92 9.74
CA LYS A 538 7.48 24.24 9.66
C LYS A 538 6.82 23.19 8.76
N THR A 539 5.89 22.43 9.31
CA THR A 539 5.13 21.42 8.57
C THR A 539 3.72 21.91 8.26
N GLY A 540 3.12 21.34 7.21
CA GLY A 540 1.69 21.43 6.99
C GLY A 540 0.90 20.66 8.06
N LEU A 541 -0.43 20.62 7.93
CA LEU A 541 -1.31 20.01 8.93
C LEU A 541 -1.42 18.48 8.82
N ILE A 542 -1.08 17.89 7.67
CA ILE A 542 -1.03 16.45 7.41
C ILE A 542 0.30 16.17 6.71
N SER A 543 1.32 15.71 7.44
CA SER A 543 2.65 15.46 6.86
C SER A 543 3.14 14.03 7.11
N THR A 544 3.71 13.42 6.06
CA THR A 544 4.18 12.02 6.05
C THR A 544 5.68 11.98 5.84
N TRP A 545 6.37 11.37 6.81
CA TRP A 545 7.83 11.39 6.92
C TRP A 545 8.35 9.96 7.00
N ASP A 546 8.99 9.49 5.94
CA ASP A 546 9.54 8.15 5.82
C ASP A 546 11.08 8.16 5.74
N PHE A 547 11.69 7.69 6.83
CA PHE A 547 13.13 7.49 7.01
C PHE A 547 13.50 6.00 7.14
N SER A 548 12.56 5.09 6.85
CA SER A 548 12.74 3.67 7.08
C SER A 548 13.82 3.04 6.19
N PHE A 549 14.27 1.83 6.51
CA PHE A 549 15.24 1.05 5.73
C PHE A 549 16.53 1.84 5.40
N ASN A 550 17.24 2.25 6.46
CA ASN A 550 18.51 2.98 6.38
C ASN A 550 19.48 2.48 7.46
N HIS A 551 20.60 3.18 7.65
CA HIS A 551 21.58 2.93 8.71
C HIS A 551 21.67 4.11 9.71
N LEU A 552 20.56 4.80 9.94
CA LEU A 552 20.48 5.92 10.89
C LEU A 552 20.62 5.39 12.32
N SER A 553 21.25 6.18 13.20
CA SER A 553 21.69 5.75 14.53
C SER A 553 21.58 6.86 15.56
N GLY A 554 21.88 6.55 16.82
CA GLY A 554 21.77 7.49 17.94
C GLY A 554 20.36 7.54 18.54
N PRO A 555 20.10 8.47 19.48
CA PRO A 555 18.79 8.62 20.08
C PRO A 555 17.79 9.22 19.09
N LEU A 556 16.51 8.90 19.28
CA LEU A 556 15.40 9.48 18.53
C LEU A 556 15.36 11.01 18.76
N PRO A 557 15.43 11.85 17.70
CA PRO A 557 15.33 13.29 17.84
C PRO A 557 13.89 13.74 18.10
N SER A 558 13.72 15.01 18.47
CA SER A 558 12.38 15.64 18.49
C SER A 558 11.91 15.92 17.06
N PHE A 559 10.64 15.63 16.78
CA PHE A 559 9.99 15.92 15.49
C PHE A 559 9.03 17.13 15.60
N PRO A 560 8.70 17.79 14.48
CA PRO A 560 7.71 18.87 14.47
C PRO A 560 6.33 18.44 15.00
N LEU A 561 5.59 19.38 15.59
CA LEU A 561 4.31 19.09 16.27
C LEU A 561 3.21 18.53 15.34
N LYS A 562 3.28 18.78 14.02
CA LYS A 562 2.23 18.41 13.04
C LYS A 562 2.67 17.31 12.05
N VAL A 563 3.53 16.40 12.47
CA VAL A 563 3.77 15.16 11.71
C VAL A 563 2.59 14.22 11.93
N TYR A 564 1.99 13.73 10.84
CA TYR A 564 0.81 12.86 10.86
C TYR A 564 1.23 11.39 10.79
N GLU A 565 2.16 11.07 9.89
CA GLU A 565 2.72 9.73 9.72
C GLU A 565 4.24 9.78 9.83
N LEU A 566 4.81 8.94 10.69
CA LEU A 566 6.24 8.87 10.93
C LEU A 566 6.74 7.42 10.87
N PHE A 567 7.59 7.15 9.88
CA PHE A 567 8.21 5.84 9.66
C PHE A 567 9.73 5.94 9.88
N LEU A 568 10.22 5.20 10.88
CA LEU A 568 11.63 5.14 11.27
C LEU A 568 12.14 3.70 11.35
N SER A 569 11.35 2.75 10.85
CA SER A 569 11.65 1.32 10.98
C SER A 569 12.89 0.88 10.19
N ASN A 570 13.47 -0.26 10.57
CA ASN A 570 14.65 -0.82 9.91
C ASN A 570 15.84 0.16 9.89
N ASN A 571 16.25 0.59 11.09
CA ASN A 571 17.39 1.47 11.33
C ASN A 571 18.20 0.96 12.55
N MET A 572 19.12 1.78 13.06
CA MET A 572 19.94 1.50 14.25
C MET A 572 19.69 2.53 15.37
N PHE A 573 18.46 3.05 15.51
CA PHE A 573 18.13 3.98 16.59
C PHE A 573 18.26 3.30 17.95
N THR A 574 18.76 4.03 18.95
CA THR A 574 19.07 3.55 20.30
C THR A 574 18.45 4.45 21.36
N GLY A 575 18.53 4.08 22.64
CA GLY A 575 18.00 4.88 23.75
C GLY A 575 16.55 4.54 24.09
N PHE A 576 15.85 5.48 24.71
CA PHE A 576 14.51 5.30 25.28
C PHE A 576 13.43 5.97 24.41
N VAL A 577 12.24 5.39 24.36
CA VAL A 577 11.06 5.96 23.66
C VAL A 577 10.52 7.20 24.38
N SER A 578 10.92 7.45 25.63
CA SER A 578 10.50 8.61 26.42
C SER A 578 10.84 9.96 25.79
N SER A 579 11.81 10.03 24.87
CA SER A 579 12.09 11.26 24.11
C SER A 579 10.87 11.74 23.31
N PHE A 580 9.97 10.84 22.90
CA PHE A 580 8.69 11.22 22.27
C PHE A 580 7.71 11.89 23.25
N CYS A 581 7.83 11.66 24.55
CA CYS A 581 6.98 12.32 25.54
C CYS A 581 7.31 13.79 25.73
N GLU A 582 8.55 14.19 25.43
CA GLU A 582 8.99 15.59 25.49
C GLU A 582 8.46 16.40 24.29
N THR A 583 8.16 15.73 23.18
CA THR A 583 7.43 16.28 22.02
C THR A 583 5.93 16.15 22.23
N SER A 584 5.24 17.24 22.54
CA SER A 584 3.78 17.29 22.67
C SER A 584 3.06 17.18 21.31
N SER A 585 3.25 16.07 20.57
CA SER A 585 2.67 15.90 19.23
C SER A 585 1.28 15.26 19.30
N MET A 586 0.24 16.11 19.29
CA MET A 586 -1.17 15.68 19.32
C MET A 586 -1.68 15.21 17.95
N SER A 587 -0.83 15.12 16.92
CA SER A 587 -1.26 14.91 15.53
C SER A 587 -0.74 13.63 14.87
N VAL A 588 0.16 12.86 15.52
CA VAL A 588 0.64 11.59 14.94
C VAL A 588 -0.49 10.57 14.99
N THR A 589 -0.86 10.08 13.81
CA THR A 589 -1.80 9.00 13.61
C THR A 589 -1.09 7.67 13.37
N TYR A 590 0.11 7.72 12.76
CA TYR A 590 0.89 6.53 12.45
C TYR A 590 2.33 6.66 12.95
N LEU A 591 2.75 5.72 13.79
CA LEU A 591 4.11 5.66 14.31
C LEU A 591 4.72 4.26 14.14
N ASP A 592 5.75 4.15 13.30
CA ASP A 592 6.53 2.93 13.12
C ASP A 592 8.00 3.11 13.54
N LEU A 593 8.35 2.51 14.68
CA LEU A 593 9.70 2.46 15.25
C LEU A 593 10.30 1.04 15.17
N SER A 594 9.66 0.13 14.44
CA SER A 594 10.04 -1.28 14.48
C SER A 594 11.43 -1.58 13.91
N SER A 595 12.02 -2.69 14.33
CA SER A 595 13.32 -3.15 13.81
C SER A 595 14.43 -2.11 14.01
N ASN A 596 14.64 -1.73 15.27
CA ASN A 596 15.68 -0.81 15.75
C ASN A 596 16.39 -1.42 16.99
N ALA A 597 17.24 -0.64 17.66
CA ALA A 597 17.93 -1.02 18.89
C ALA A 597 17.42 -0.21 20.10
N LEU A 598 16.12 0.10 20.14
CA LEU A 598 15.50 0.84 21.25
C LEU A 598 15.42 -0.02 22.52
N THR A 599 15.57 0.60 23.67
CA THR A 599 15.71 -0.08 24.97
C THR A 599 14.91 0.61 26.08
N GLY A 600 14.79 -0.06 27.23
CA GLY A 600 14.20 0.49 28.44
C GLY A 600 12.68 0.37 28.51
N LEU A 601 12.08 1.13 29.43
CA LEU A 601 10.65 1.06 29.77
C LEU A 601 9.80 1.91 28.83
N LEU A 602 8.56 1.49 28.58
CA LEU A 602 7.57 2.35 27.93
C LEU A 602 7.11 3.46 28.90
N PRO A 603 7.03 4.72 28.44
CA PRO A 603 6.54 5.82 29.25
C PRO A 603 5.01 5.85 29.33
N ASN A 604 4.43 6.51 30.34
CA ASN A 604 2.96 6.64 30.50
C ASN A 604 2.34 7.82 29.71
N CYS A 605 3.08 8.46 28.81
CA CYS A 605 2.62 9.65 28.11
C CYS A 605 1.71 9.38 26.90
N TRP A 606 1.41 8.10 26.59
CA TRP A 606 0.65 7.72 25.39
C TRP A 606 -0.77 8.29 25.37
N GLN A 607 -1.35 8.59 26.54
CA GLN A 607 -2.63 9.30 26.65
C GLN A 607 -2.64 10.67 25.95
N ASN A 608 -1.47 11.25 25.67
CA ASN A 608 -1.33 12.53 24.96
C ASN A 608 -1.40 12.40 23.43
N PHE A 609 -1.58 11.18 22.90
CA PHE A 609 -1.66 10.88 21.46
C PHE A 609 -3.05 10.33 21.08
N PRO A 610 -4.15 11.11 21.23
CA PRO A 610 -5.50 10.62 21.01
C PRO A 610 -5.82 10.28 19.55
N SER A 611 -5.04 10.80 18.59
CA SER A 611 -5.20 10.53 17.16
C SER A 611 -4.48 9.27 16.68
N LEU A 612 -3.72 8.59 17.54
CA LEU A 612 -2.92 7.44 17.15
C LEU A 612 -3.81 6.27 16.72
N GLU A 613 -3.68 5.84 15.46
CA GLU A 613 -4.38 4.70 14.87
C GLU A 613 -3.44 3.49 14.73
N VAL A 614 -2.15 3.70 14.45
CA VAL A 614 -1.17 2.62 14.33
C VAL A 614 0.07 2.90 15.15
N LEU A 615 0.41 1.95 16.03
CA LEU A 615 1.63 1.95 16.82
C LEU A 615 2.42 0.66 16.58
N ASN A 616 3.61 0.79 15.98
CA ASN A 616 4.51 -0.33 15.76
C ASN A 616 5.86 -0.13 16.46
N LEU A 617 6.11 -0.96 17.47
CA LEU A 617 7.33 -1.00 18.28
C LEU A 617 8.06 -2.35 18.17
N ALA A 618 7.64 -3.20 17.23
CA ALA A 618 8.14 -4.56 17.09
C ALA A 618 9.65 -4.65 16.86
N ASN A 619 10.26 -5.80 17.16
CA ASN A 619 11.69 -6.06 16.90
C ASN A 619 12.61 -5.00 17.51
N ASN A 620 12.55 -4.83 18.83
CA ASN A 620 13.44 -3.94 19.58
C ASN A 620 13.96 -4.66 20.84
N SER A 621 14.56 -3.93 21.77
CA SER A 621 14.99 -4.43 23.08
C SER A 621 14.26 -3.70 24.21
N LEU A 622 13.00 -3.33 23.99
CA LEU A 622 12.14 -2.69 25.00
C LEU A 622 11.79 -3.70 26.10
N SER A 623 11.61 -3.23 27.33
CA SER A 623 11.46 -4.09 28.51
C SER A 623 10.48 -3.52 29.53
N GLY A 624 10.19 -4.31 30.57
CA GLY A 624 9.26 -3.93 31.63
C GLY A 624 7.81 -4.18 31.25
N ARG A 625 6.87 -3.53 31.95
CA ARG A 625 5.43 -3.72 31.69
C ARG A 625 4.99 -2.95 30.46
N VAL A 626 3.98 -3.49 29.76
CA VAL A 626 3.24 -2.73 28.75
C VAL A 626 2.54 -1.57 29.47
N SER A 627 2.62 -0.36 28.91
CA SER A 627 2.14 0.86 29.56
C SER A 627 0.62 0.84 29.79
N GLU A 628 0.17 1.16 31.01
CA GLU A 628 -1.26 1.31 31.32
C GLU A 628 -1.92 2.42 30.48
N SER A 629 -1.15 3.44 30.09
CA SER A 629 -1.68 4.55 29.28
C SER A 629 -2.10 4.14 27.86
N PHE A 630 -1.72 2.94 27.38
CA PHE A 630 -2.26 2.38 26.12
C PHE A 630 -3.77 2.18 26.20
N GLY A 631 -4.30 1.88 27.39
CA GLY A 631 -5.74 1.75 27.61
C GLY A 631 -6.53 3.02 27.29
N ASN A 632 -5.90 4.19 27.14
CA ASN A 632 -6.54 5.47 26.84
C ASN A 632 -6.60 5.82 25.33
N LEU A 633 -6.02 4.99 24.45
CA LEU A 633 -5.93 5.27 23.01
C LEU A 633 -7.24 4.91 22.28
N GLN A 634 -8.22 5.81 22.27
CA GLN A 634 -9.57 5.50 21.75
C GLN A 634 -9.62 5.23 20.24
N ASN A 635 -8.70 5.80 19.46
CA ASN A 635 -8.68 5.64 17.99
C ASN A 635 -7.72 4.53 17.51
N ILE A 636 -7.03 3.83 18.43
CA ILE A 636 -6.03 2.83 18.04
C ILE A 636 -6.68 1.67 17.28
N LEU A 637 -6.18 1.42 16.08
CA LEU A 637 -6.61 0.35 15.19
C LEU A 637 -5.64 -0.82 15.25
N SER A 638 -4.33 -0.55 15.36
CA SER A 638 -3.29 -1.57 15.34
C SER A 638 -2.18 -1.31 16.35
N MET A 639 -1.79 -2.35 17.09
CA MET A 639 -0.65 -2.35 18.00
C MET A 639 0.27 -3.54 17.77
N HIS A 640 1.55 -3.26 17.53
CA HIS A 640 2.60 -4.27 17.36
C HIS A 640 3.71 -4.05 18.40
N LEU A 641 3.87 -5.01 19.31
CA LEU A 641 4.89 -5.02 20.37
C LEU A 641 5.80 -6.24 20.30
N ASN A 642 5.62 -7.07 19.27
CA ASN A 642 6.24 -8.38 19.21
C ASN A 642 7.78 -8.33 19.10
N ASN A 643 8.42 -9.42 19.54
CA ASN A 643 9.88 -9.58 19.57
C ASN A 643 10.55 -8.42 20.35
N ASN A 644 10.20 -8.35 21.63
CA ASN A 644 10.77 -7.45 22.62
C ASN A 644 11.00 -8.23 23.94
N ASN A 645 11.29 -7.53 25.04
CA ASN A 645 11.52 -8.11 26.36
C ASN A 645 10.45 -7.62 27.37
N PHE A 646 9.22 -7.37 26.92
CA PHE A 646 8.11 -6.97 27.80
C PHE A 646 7.74 -8.10 28.77
N SER A 647 7.31 -7.73 29.98
CA SER A 647 7.05 -8.66 31.08
C SER A 647 5.86 -8.21 31.94
N GLY A 648 5.28 -9.12 32.72
CA GLY A 648 4.11 -8.84 33.55
C GLY A 648 2.80 -8.90 32.75
N GLU A 649 1.70 -8.51 33.40
CA GLU A 649 0.35 -8.64 32.83
C GLU A 649 0.07 -7.61 31.73
N VAL A 650 -0.77 -7.99 30.78
CA VAL A 650 -1.28 -7.09 29.74
C VAL A 650 -2.27 -6.10 30.37
N PRO A 651 -2.11 -4.77 30.17
CA PRO A 651 -3.01 -3.78 30.75
C PRO A 651 -4.42 -3.86 30.14
N SER A 652 -5.40 -3.31 30.86
CA SER A 652 -6.79 -3.25 30.39
C SER A 652 -6.90 -2.38 29.13
N LEU A 653 -7.40 -2.95 28.04
CA LEU A 653 -7.65 -2.26 26.76
C LEU A 653 -9.13 -1.89 26.55
N THR A 654 -9.87 -1.72 27.65
CA THR A 654 -11.35 -1.53 27.63
C THR A 654 -11.83 -0.35 26.78
N LEU A 655 -11.13 0.79 26.80
CA LEU A 655 -11.53 1.97 26.01
C LEU A 655 -11.16 1.84 24.52
N CYS A 656 -10.33 0.86 24.16
CA CYS A 656 -9.88 0.59 22.78
C CYS A 656 -10.79 -0.42 22.05
N LYS A 657 -11.72 -1.09 22.75
CA LYS A 657 -12.49 -2.24 22.23
C LYS A 657 -13.23 -2.03 20.91
N ARG A 658 -13.67 -0.80 20.62
CA ARG A 658 -14.47 -0.49 19.43
C ARG A 658 -13.60 -0.25 18.19
N SER A 659 -12.38 0.23 18.38
CA SER A 659 -11.46 0.64 17.32
C SER A 659 -10.41 -0.43 17.01
N LEU A 660 -9.91 -1.13 18.02
CA LEU A 660 -8.78 -2.05 17.89
C LEU A 660 -9.11 -3.26 17.00
N ARG A 661 -8.37 -3.40 15.90
CA ARG A 661 -8.51 -4.48 14.91
C ARG A 661 -7.35 -5.47 14.93
N PHE A 662 -6.15 -5.02 15.30
CA PHE A 662 -4.93 -5.80 15.17
C PHE A 662 -4.06 -5.70 16.43
N ILE A 663 -3.73 -6.84 17.02
CA ILE A 663 -2.89 -6.96 18.21
C ILE A 663 -1.82 -8.01 17.96
N ASP A 664 -0.57 -7.61 18.00
CA ASP A 664 0.57 -8.53 17.94
C ASP A 664 1.55 -8.26 19.09
N PHE A 665 1.37 -9.00 20.18
CA PHE A 665 2.21 -8.97 21.38
C PHE A 665 3.06 -10.24 21.52
N GLY A 666 3.24 -10.99 20.42
CA GLY A 666 4.01 -12.24 20.43
C GLY A 666 5.48 -12.06 20.79
N ASP A 667 6.18 -13.15 21.09
CA ASP A 667 7.64 -13.17 21.35
C ASP A 667 8.08 -12.15 22.42
N ASN A 668 7.54 -12.30 23.63
CA ASN A 668 7.85 -11.48 24.80
C ASN A 668 7.88 -12.37 26.07
N ASN A 669 7.98 -11.77 27.26
CA ASN A 669 7.89 -12.45 28.56
C ASN A 669 6.60 -12.07 29.32
N LEU A 670 5.50 -11.82 28.62
CA LEU A 670 4.23 -11.42 29.25
C LEU A 670 3.67 -12.55 30.12
N GLU A 671 3.14 -12.19 31.28
CA GLU A 671 2.63 -13.11 32.30
C GLU A 671 1.13 -12.85 32.54
N GLY A 672 0.52 -13.63 33.44
CA GLY A 672 -0.88 -13.48 33.84
C GLY A 672 -1.85 -14.33 33.01
N THR A 673 -3.14 -14.03 33.17
CA THR A 673 -4.25 -14.73 32.51
C THR A 673 -4.83 -13.90 31.37
N LEU A 674 -5.64 -14.54 30.53
CA LEU A 674 -6.39 -13.89 29.45
C LEU A 674 -7.71 -13.24 29.92
N GLU A 675 -7.89 -13.01 31.23
CA GLU A 675 -9.10 -12.40 31.80
C GLU A 675 -9.34 -10.98 31.29
N TRP A 676 -8.32 -10.26 30.83
CA TRP A 676 -8.52 -8.94 30.23
C TRP A 676 -9.25 -8.98 28.87
N LEU A 677 -9.34 -10.15 28.22
CA LEU A 677 -10.25 -10.38 27.09
C LEU A 677 -11.70 -10.59 27.55
N ASP A 678 -11.89 -10.97 28.83
CA ASP A 678 -13.17 -11.12 29.52
C ASP A 678 -13.49 -9.85 30.33
N PHE A 679 -14.01 -8.85 29.63
CA PHE A 679 -14.07 -7.50 30.17
C PHE A 679 -15.17 -7.23 31.22
N ASP A 680 -15.74 -8.25 31.84
CA ASP A 680 -16.88 -8.15 32.75
C ASP A 680 -16.52 -8.22 34.25
N HIS A 681 -15.25 -7.94 34.61
CA HIS A 681 -14.84 -7.86 36.03
C HIS A 681 -14.83 -6.47 36.67
N LEU A 682 -15.41 -5.45 36.02
CA LEU A 682 -15.42 -4.07 36.56
C LEU A 682 -16.72 -3.59 37.21
N ILE A 683 -17.67 -4.48 37.56
CA ILE A 683 -18.84 -4.09 38.37
C ILE A 683 -18.93 -4.80 39.74
N VAL A 684 -18.18 -5.88 40.01
CA VAL A 684 -18.39 -6.67 41.26
C VAL A 684 -17.25 -6.61 42.29
N LEU A 685 -16.12 -5.92 42.03
CA LEU A 685 -15.07 -5.77 43.04
C LEU A 685 -14.71 -4.31 43.35
N ARG A 686 -15.69 -3.59 43.92
CA ARG A 686 -15.45 -2.42 44.79
C ARG A 686 -16.07 -2.61 46.17
N LEU A 687 -15.85 -3.76 46.80
CA LEU A 687 -16.15 -4.01 48.23
C LEU A 687 -15.05 -4.85 48.92
N ARG A 688 -13.79 -4.72 48.48
CA ARG A 688 -12.63 -5.14 49.29
C ARG A 688 -11.57 -4.05 49.27
N GLY A 689 -11.88 -2.97 49.95
CA GLY A 689 -10.95 -1.90 50.28
C GLY A 689 -11.36 -1.32 51.63
N GLU A 690 -10.65 -1.75 52.66
CA GLU A 690 -10.27 -0.96 53.83
C GLU A 690 -11.34 -0.10 54.50
N ILE A 691 -11.82 -0.56 55.65
CA ILE A 691 -12.42 0.29 56.68
C ILE A 691 -11.27 1.11 57.29
N PRO A 692 -11.26 2.46 57.17
CA PRO A 692 -10.42 3.28 58.01
C PRO A 692 -11.00 3.24 59.43
N GLN A 693 -10.15 2.95 60.42
CA GLN A 693 -10.46 3.23 61.81
C GLN A 693 -10.80 4.73 61.94
N CYS A 694 -12.03 5.06 62.34
CA CYS A 694 -12.37 6.04 63.39
C CYS A 694 -13.86 6.41 63.39
N ILE A 695 -14.47 6.37 64.60
CA ILE A 695 -15.69 7.07 65.05
C ILE A 695 -16.98 6.55 64.38
N GLY A 696 -18.04 6.09 65.05
CA GLY A 696 -18.52 6.17 66.43
C GLY A 696 -20.04 5.94 66.34
N HIS A 697 -20.61 5.23 67.31
CA HIS A 697 -22.05 5.11 67.61
C HIS A 697 -23.06 5.69 66.59
N ILE A 698 -23.92 4.83 66.03
CA ILE A 698 -25.39 5.04 66.02
C ILE A 698 -26.07 3.69 65.74
N SER A 699 -27.04 3.41 66.60
CA SER A 699 -27.99 2.32 66.60
C SER A 699 -29.27 2.66 65.83
N ALA A 700 -29.90 1.63 65.27
CA ALA A 700 -31.35 1.48 65.03
C ALA A 700 -32.01 2.13 63.79
N MET A 701 -33.12 1.45 63.40
CA MET A 701 -34.19 1.77 62.42
C MET A 701 -33.94 1.29 60.99
N SER A 702 -34.56 0.21 60.48
CA SER A 702 -35.99 -0.14 60.27
C SER A 702 -36.64 0.58 59.07
N ASP A 703 -37.09 -0.26 58.13
CA ASP A 703 -38.10 -0.08 57.07
C ASP A 703 -38.76 1.30 56.94
N THR A 704 -38.75 1.86 55.73
CA THR A 704 -39.93 1.96 54.83
C THR A 704 -39.71 2.94 53.66
N GLU A 705 -40.47 2.72 52.58
CA GLU A 705 -40.74 3.59 51.42
C GLU A 705 -39.76 3.57 50.24
N ILE A 706 -39.90 2.48 49.47
CA ILE A 706 -39.71 2.48 48.02
C ILE A 706 -41.01 2.98 47.38
N GLN A 707 -40.94 4.08 46.62
CA GLN A 707 -41.95 4.43 45.62
C GLN A 707 -41.43 4.06 44.23
N ARG A 708 -42.22 3.24 43.55
CA ARG A 708 -42.06 2.75 42.18
C ARG A 708 -42.26 3.89 41.18
N ASP A 709 -41.50 3.87 40.08
CA ASP A 709 -42.06 3.63 38.74
C ASP A 709 -40.95 3.73 37.68
N THR A 710 -40.72 2.64 36.92
CA THR A 710 -40.81 2.57 35.45
C THR A 710 -40.25 1.23 34.93
N ILE A 711 -41.18 0.29 34.70
CA ILE A 711 -41.41 -0.59 33.53
C ILE A 711 -40.23 -1.34 32.85
N PHE A 712 -40.41 -2.66 32.82
CA PHE A 712 -39.65 -3.75 32.18
C PHE A 712 -39.91 -3.94 30.67
N TYR A 713 -38.91 -4.49 29.97
CA TYR A 713 -39.03 -5.52 28.92
C TYR A 713 -37.92 -6.56 29.21
N GLY A 714 -38.19 -7.76 29.75
CA GLY A 714 -38.62 -8.98 29.04
C GLY A 714 -37.39 -9.68 28.41
N THR A 715 -36.86 -10.81 28.91
CA THR A 715 -37.44 -12.16 28.77
C THR A 715 -37.13 -13.10 29.95
N SER A 716 -38.10 -13.94 30.25
CA SER A 716 -38.22 -14.89 31.37
C SER A 716 -37.72 -16.32 31.04
N ALA A 717 -36.95 -16.93 31.96
CA ALA A 717 -36.94 -18.37 32.20
C ALA A 717 -36.89 -18.63 33.72
N PRO A 718 -37.64 -19.63 34.26
CA PRO A 718 -37.81 -19.81 35.69
C PRO A 718 -36.58 -20.49 36.33
N LEU A 719 -36.11 -19.94 37.45
CA LEU A 719 -35.13 -20.59 38.33
C LEU A 719 -35.79 -21.82 38.98
N ILE A 720 -35.44 -23.01 38.50
CA ILE A 720 -35.67 -24.27 39.23
C ILE A 720 -34.44 -24.50 40.10
N PHE A 721 -34.59 -24.30 41.41
CA PHE A 721 -33.59 -24.71 42.39
C PHE A 721 -33.71 -26.22 42.59
N HIS A 722 -32.68 -26.97 42.19
CA HIS A 722 -32.42 -28.31 42.70
C HIS A 722 -31.12 -28.28 43.51
N ASP A 723 -31.23 -28.62 44.79
CA ASP A 723 -30.13 -28.86 45.70
C ASP A 723 -29.22 -29.98 45.17
N SER A 724 -28.02 -29.64 44.69
CA SER A 724 -26.77 -30.38 44.93
C SER A 724 -25.60 -29.82 44.09
N GLY A 725 -24.57 -29.32 44.77
CA GLY A 725 -23.24 -29.08 44.20
C GLY A 725 -22.98 -27.63 43.78
N ILE A 726 -22.11 -26.95 44.52
CA ILE A 726 -21.55 -25.65 44.15
C ILE A 726 -20.63 -25.86 42.94
N GLY A 727 -21.16 -25.61 41.74
CA GLY A 727 -20.39 -25.26 40.56
C GLY A 727 -20.52 -23.75 40.37
N PHE A 728 -19.39 -23.03 40.28
CA PHE A 728 -19.40 -21.65 39.81
C PHE A 728 -20.05 -21.62 38.42
N VAL A 729 -21.24 -21.03 38.32
CA VAL A 729 -21.83 -20.72 37.02
C VAL A 729 -20.92 -19.68 36.38
N SER A 730 -20.26 -20.09 35.31
CA SER A 730 -19.43 -19.27 34.44
C SER A 730 -20.17 -18.03 33.95
N SER A 731 -19.50 -16.88 34.11
CA SER A 731 -19.54 -15.68 33.28
C SER A 731 -20.79 -15.47 32.42
N PHE A 732 -21.62 -14.50 32.81
CA PHE A 732 -22.52 -13.85 31.85
C PHE A 732 -21.65 -13.08 30.83
N CYS A 733 -21.60 -13.51 29.58
CA CYS A 733 -20.98 -12.73 28.51
C CYS A 733 -21.96 -11.63 28.06
N GLU A 734 -21.67 -10.34 28.31
CA GLU A 734 -22.45 -9.25 27.70
C GLU A 734 -22.11 -9.02 26.20
N THR A 735 -23.00 -8.28 25.52
CA THR A 735 -23.26 -8.24 24.07
C THR A 735 -22.37 -7.29 23.25
N SER A 736 -21.31 -6.72 23.81
CA SER A 736 -20.47 -5.78 23.07
C SER A 736 -19.46 -6.50 22.17
N SER A 737 -19.77 -6.60 20.87
CA SER A 737 -18.87 -7.12 19.84
C SER A 737 -17.57 -6.31 19.78
N MET A 738 -16.43 -6.99 19.74
CA MET A 738 -15.12 -6.42 19.42
C MET A 738 -14.89 -6.41 17.91
N SER A 739 -14.06 -5.48 17.45
CA SER A 739 -13.66 -5.33 16.04
C SER A 739 -12.30 -5.98 15.73
N VAL A 740 -11.73 -6.74 16.67
CA VAL A 740 -10.45 -7.44 16.49
C VAL A 740 -10.57 -8.51 15.42
N THR A 741 -9.65 -8.43 14.46
CA THR A 741 -9.49 -9.35 13.32
C THR A 741 -8.24 -10.23 13.47
N TYR A 742 -7.21 -9.73 14.16
CA TYR A 742 -5.94 -10.41 14.37
C TYR A 742 -5.51 -10.30 15.83
N LEU A 743 -5.25 -11.45 16.46
CA LEU A 743 -4.76 -11.54 17.82
C LEU A 743 -3.60 -12.53 17.90
N ASP A 744 -2.40 -12.01 18.16
CA ASP A 744 -1.19 -12.81 18.42
C ASP A 744 -0.63 -12.49 19.81
N LEU A 745 -0.62 -13.51 20.67
CA LEU A 745 -0.06 -13.51 22.02
C LEU A 745 0.96 -14.65 22.19
N SER A 746 1.47 -15.18 21.08
CA SER A 746 2.33 -16.37 21.08
C SER A 746 3.69 -16.13 21.72
N SER A 747 4.38 -17.20 22.11
CA SER A 747 5.75 -17.15 22.66
C SER A 747 5.85 -16.17 23.85
N ASN A 748 5.03 -16.40 24.86
CA ASN A 748 4.99 -15.64 26.11
C ASN A 748 4.94 -16.60 27.32
N ALA A 749 4.78 -16.08 28.54
CA ALA A 749 4.63 -16.84 29.78
C ALA A 749 3.17 -16.81 30.30
N LEU A 750 2.17 -16.72 29.42
CA LEU A 750 0.76 -16.63 29.79
C LEU A 750 0.27 -17.96 30.39
N THR A 751 -0.62 -17.87 31.39
CA THR A 751 -1.14 -19.00 32.14
C THR A 751 -2.67 -18.91 32.29
N GLY A 752 -3.28 -19.90 32.96
CA GLY A 752 -4.72 -19.89 33.24
C GLY A 752 -5.55 -20.60 32.16
N LEU A 753 -6.85 -20.32 32.17
CA LEU A 753 -7.84 -20.92 31.27
C LEU A 753 -8.17 -19.96 30.11
N LEU A 754 -8.67 -20.49 29.00
CA LEU A 754 -9.28 -19.67 27.95
C LEU A 754 -10.63 -19.12 28.44
N PRO A 755 -10.93 -17.82 28.23
CA PRO A 755 -12.27 -17.27 28.44
C PRO A 755 -13.31 -17.99 27.58
N ASN A 756 -14.60 -17.94 27.98
CA ASN A 756 -15.69 -18.58 27.25
C ASN A 756 -16.52 -17.62 26.37
N CYS A 757 -16.09 -16.36 26.21
CA CYS A 757 -16.83 -15.32 25.49
C CYS A 757 -16.27 -15.05 24.08
N TRP A 758 -15.69 -16.04 23.38
CA TRP A 758 -15.09 -15.83 22.05
C TRP A 758 -16.11 -15.47 20.97
N GLN A 759 -17.39 -15.73 21.20
CA GLN A 759 -18.49 -15.26 20.35
C GLN A 759 -18.54 -13.72 20.21
N ASN A 760 -17.91 -12.98 21.12
CA ASN A 760 -17.82 -11.52 21.07
C ASN A 760 -16.76 -11.02 20.07
N PHE A 761 -16.06 -11.91 19.36
CA PHE A 761 -15.07 -11.58 18.34
C PHE A 761 -15.51 -12.06 16.94
N PRO A 762 -16.64 -11.58 16.40
CA PRO A 762 -17.19 -12.09 15.14
C PRO A 762 -16.31 -11.78 13.92
N SER A 763 -15.42 -10.79 14.02
CA SER A 763 -14.49 -10.40 12.96
C SER A 763 -13.14 -11.10 13.03
N LEU A 764 -12.90 -11.99 14.01
CA LEU A 764 -11.59 -12.63 14.20
C LEU A 764 -11.26 -13.57 13.04
N GLU A 765 -10.14 -13.30 12.37
CA GLU A 765 -9.61 -14.04 11.23
C GLU A 765 -8.36 -14.85 11.63
N VAL A 766 -7.54 -14.34 12.55
CA VAL A 766 -6.32 -15.01 13.04
C VAL A 766 -6.26 -15.00 14.55
N LEU A 767 -6.05 -16.18 15.14
CA LEU A 767 -5.81 -16.37 16.56
C LEU A 767 -4.52 -17.17 16.78
N ASN A 768 -3.52 -16.55 17.40
CA ASN A 768 -2.26 -17.20 17.74
C ASN A 768 -1.96 -17.09 19.24
N LEU A 769 -2.06 -18.22 19.94
CA LEU A 769 -1.77 -18.38 21.37
C LEU A 769 -0.65 -19.39 21.62
N ALA A 770 0.11 -19.75 20.58
CA ALA A 770 1.14 -20.78 20.63
C ALA A 770 2.24 -20.49 21.66
N ASN A 771 2.97 -21.52 22.10
CA ASN A 771 4.14 -21.38 22.97
C ASN A 771 3.86 -20.58 24.26
N ASN A 772 2.90 -21.03 25.04
CA ASN A 772 2.55 -20.45 26.34
C ASN A 772 2.37 -21.57 27.39
N SER A 773 1.90 -21.21 28.59
CA SER A 773 1.53 -22.15 29.66
C SER A 773 0.03 -22.17 29.92
N LEU A 774 -0.79 -21.91 28.88
CA LEU A 774 -2.26 -21.95 28.97
C LEU A 774 -2.74 -23.39 29.20
N SER A 775 -3.82 -23.54 29.94
CA SER A 775 -4.30 -24.85 30.41
C SER A 775 -5.82 -24.96 30.36
N GLY A 776 -6.36 -26.11 30.76
CA GLY A 776 -7.80 -26.38 30.72
C GLY A 776 -8.27 -26.91 29.37
N ARG A 777 -9.56 -26.76 29.08
CA ARG A 777 -10.15 -27.18 27.79
C ARG A 777 -10.06 -26.07 26.76
N VAL A 778 -9.98 -26.45 25.49
CA VAL A 778 -10.21 -25.52 24.39
C VAL A 778 -11.66 -25.03 24.48
N SER A 779 -11.89 -23.71 24.44
CA SER A 779 -13.22 -23.14 24.71
C SER A 779 -14.25 -23.57 23.66
N GLU A 780 -15.42 -24.01 24.10
CA GLU A 780 -16.53 -24.38 23.20
C GLU A 780 -16.99 -23.20 22.33
N SER A 781 -16.82 -21.97 22.82
CA SER A 781 -17.19 -20.74 22.10
C SER A 781 -16.33 -20.45 20.85
N PHE A 782 -15.19 -21.14 20.68
CA PHE A 782 -14.45 -21.11 19.40
C PHE A 782 -15.30 -21.59 18.22
N GLY A 783 -16.24 -22.50 18.46
CA GLY A 783 -17.18 -22.96 17.45
C GLY A 783 -18.05 -21.85 16.85
N ASN A 784 -18.11 -20.66 17.46
CA ASN A 784 -18.90 -19.52 16.97
C ASN A 784 -18.11 -18.55 16.06
N LEU A 785 -16.80 -18.76 15.86
CA LEU A 785 -15.95 -17.85 15.08
C LEU A 785 -16.10 -18.11 13.57
N GLN A 786 -17.07 -17.48 12.93
CA GLN A 786 -17.40 -17.77 11.52
C GLN A 786 -16.33 -17.30 10.52
N ASN A 787 -15.58 -16.24 10.85
CA ASN A 787 -14.58 -15.63 9.96
C ASN A 787 -13.16 -16.15 10.20
N ILE A 788 -12.95 -17.06 11.16
CA ILE A 788 -11.62 -17.53 11.52
C ILE A 788 -10.97 -18.31 10.37
N LEU A 789 -9.76 -17.90 10.01
CA LEU A 789 -8.96 -18.49 8.94
C LEU A 789 -7.83 -19.35 9.50
N SER A 790 -7.20 -18.89 10.59
CA SER A 790 -6.03 -19.52 11.18
C SER A 790 -6.10 -19.57 12.71
N MET A 791 -5.83 -20.75 13.28
CA MET A 791 -5.74 -20.98 14.72
C MET A 791 -4.47 -21.73 15.11
N HIS A 792 -3.70 -21.12 16.02
CA HIS A 792 -2.48 -21.69 16.59
C HIS A 792 -2.61 -21.77 18.11
N LEU A 793 -2.64 -22.98 18.66
CA LEU A 793 -2.69 -23.27 20.10
C LEU A 793 -1.54 -24.18 20.55
N ASN A 794 -0.58 -24.44 19.65
CA ASN A 794 0.44 -25.44 19.87
C ASN A 794 1.38 -25.10 21.03
N ASN A 795 2.00 -26.13 21.61
CA ASN A 795 2.96 -25.99 22.71
C ASN A 795 2.37 -25.23 23.90
N ASN A 796 1.30 -25.80 24.45
CA ASN A 796 0.58 -25.33 25.64
C ASN A 796 0.23 -26.56 26.52
N ASN A 797 -0.59 -26.36 27.55
CA ASN A 797 -1.05 -27.41 28.47
C ASN A 797 -2.57 -27.68 28.33
N PHE A 798 -3.15 -27.49 27.14
CA PHE A 798 -4.57 -27.76 26.89
C PHE A 798 -4.89 -29.25 26.99
N SER A 799 -6.08 -29.58 27.45
CA SER A 799 -6.55 -30.95 27.74
C SER A 799 -8.03 -31.12 27.39
N GLY A 800 -8.51 -32.37 27.40
CA GLY A 800 -9.89 -32.68 27.00
C GLY A 800 -10.04 -32.72 25.48
N GLU A 801 -11.30 -32.85 25.02
CA GLU A 801 -11.62 -33.00 23.60
C GLU A 801 -11.62 -31.66 22.87
N VAL A 802 -11.31 -31.68 21.57
CA VAL A 802 -11.45 -30.51 20.70
C VAL A 802 -12.94 -30.19 20.52
N PRO A 803 -13.39 -28.94 20.76
CA PRO A 803 -14.79 -28.58 20.61
C PRO A 803 -15.25 -28.65 19.16
N SER A 804 -16.57 -28.69 18.96
CA SER A 804 -17.15 -28.67 17.61
C SER A 804 -16.84 -27.35 16.89
N LEU A 805 -16.16 -27.43 15.74
CA LEU A 805 -15.81 -26.29 14.89
C LEU A 805 -16.67 -26.21 13.61
N THR A 806 -17.90 -26.73 13.67
CA THR A 806 -18.78 -26.89 12.49
C THR A 806 -19.11 -25.57 11.78
N LEU A 807 -19.28 -24.46 12.51
CA LEU A 807 -19.53 -23.15 11.89
C LEU A 807 -18.27 -22.54 11.24
N CYS A 808 -17.08 -23.02 11.61
CA CYS A 808 -15.80 -22.59 11.05
C CYS A 808 -15.40 -23.40 9.80
N LYS A 809 -16.18 -24.44 9.45
CA LYS A 809 -15.88 -25.42 8.38
C LYS A 809 -15.50 -24.79 7.03
N ARG A 810 -16.16 -23.68 6.67
CA ARG A 810 -16.02 -23.00 5.38
C ARG A 810 -14.86 -22.01 5.35
N SER A 811 -14.48 -21.46 6.50
CA SER A 811 -13.51 -20.38 6.62
C SER A 811 -12.11 -20.86 6.99
N LEU A 812 -12.00 -21.87 7.86
CA LEU A 812 -10.71 -22.35 8.35
C LEU A 812 -9.80 -22.91 7.25
N ARG A 813 -8.55 -22.47 7.29
CA ARG A 813 -7.47 -22.85 6.37
C ARG A 813 -6.28 -23.42 7.11
N PHE A 814 -6.07 -23.06 8.37
CA PHE A 814 -4.90 -23.44 9.13
C PHE A 814 -5.27 -23.79 10.58
N ILE A 815 -4.87 -24.98 11.04
CA ILE A 815 -5.03 -25.45 12.42
C ILE A 815 -3.71 -26.06 12.90
N ASP A 816 -3.14 -25.49 13.96
CA ASP A 816 -2.04 -26.09 14.72
C ASP A 816 -2.35 -26.17 16.22
N PHE A 817 -2.79 -27.35 16.66
CA PHE A 817 -3.02 -27.67 18.08
C PHE A 817 -1.97 -28.67 18.61
N GLY A 818 -0.81 -28.74 17.97
CA GLY A 818 0.24 -29.69 18.33
C GLY A 818 0.79 -29.49 19.75
N ASP A 819 1.47 -30.50 20.27
CA ASP A 819 2.29 -30.45 21.49
C ASP A 819 1.45 -29.95 22.70
N ASN A 820 0.35 -30.66 23.00
CA ASN A 820 -0.61 -30.39 24.08
C ASN A 820 -1.04 -31.72 24.76
N ASN A 821 -2.04 -31.70 25.65
CA ASN A 821 -2.64 -32.88 26.27
C ASN A 821 -4.07 -33.18 25.74
N LEU A 822 -4.38 -32.83 24.49
CA LEU A 822 -5.73 -33.01 23.93
C LEU A 822 -6.08 -34.51 23.77
N GLU A 823 -7.35 -34.83 24.02
CA GLU A 823 -7.92 -36.17 24.01
C GLU A 823 -9.09 -36.24 22.99
N GLY A 824 -9.82 -37.37 22.96
CA GLY A 824 -10.95 -37.57 22.05
C GLY A 824 -10.58 -38.24 20.72
N THR A 825 -11.51 -38.15 19.75
CA THR A 825 -11.38 -38.74 18.41
C THR A 825 -11.28 -37.66 17.33
N LEU A 826 -11.03 -38.09 16.08
CA LEU A 826 -10.90 -37.22 14.91
C LEU A 826 -12.23 -36.99 14.15
N GLU A 827 -13.39 -37.33 14.72
CA GLU A 827 -14.69 -37.30 14.01
C GLU A 827 -15.14 -35.90 13.56
N TRP A 828 -14.60 -34.84 14.16
CA TRP A 828 -14.88 -33.45 13.81
C TRP A 828 -14.13 -32.96 12.55
N LEU A 829 -13.21 -33.76 12.00
CA LEU A 829 -12.45 -33.42 10.80
C LEU A 829 -13.30 -33.53 9.54
N ASP A 830 -13.81 -32.39 9.08
CA ASP A 830 -14.50 -32.24 7.80
C ASP A 830 -14.48 -30.76 7.42
N PHE A 831 -13.46 -30.30 6.68
CA PHE A 831 -13.22 -28.89 6.33
C PHE A 831 -13.11 -28.67 4.82
N ASP A 832 -13.74 -27.61 4.30
CA ASP A 832 -13.83 -27.39 2.85
C ASP A 832 -12.51 -26.85 2.26
N HIS A 833 -11.81 -26.00 3.01
CA HIS A 833 -10.66 -25.22 2.52
C HIS A 833 -9.39 -25.38 3.39
N LEU A 834 -9.32 -26.39 4.26
CA LEU A 834 -8.17 -26.56 5.14
C LEU A 834 -6.92 -26.94 4.35
N ILE A 835 -5.82 -26.22 4.61
CA ILE A 835 -4.52 -26.36 3.97
C ILE A 835 -3.52 -27.05 4.92
N VAL A 836 -3.58 -26.72 6.22
CA VAL A 836 -2.69 -27.26 7.24
C VAL A 836 -3.49 -27.79 8.41
N LEU A 837 -3.22 -29.05 8.77
CA LEU A 837 -3.70 -29.68 9.99
C LEU A 837 -2.53 -30.28 10.76
N ARG A 838 -2.28 -29.74 11.97
CA ARG A 838 -1.31 -30.29 12.90
C ARG A 838 -1.93 -30.54 14.26
N LEU A 839 -1.88 -31.81 14.66
CA LEU A 839 -2.34 -32.32 15.96
C LEU A 839 -1.25 -33.16 16.65
N ARG A 840 0.00 -33.03 16.19
CA ARG A 840 1.17 -33.75 16.71
C ARG A 840 1.25 -33.72 18.24
N GLY A 841 1.77 -34.76 18.88
CA GLY A 841 2.17 -34.68 20.28
C GLY A 841 1.00 -34.44 21.23
N ASN A 842 -0.10 -35.16 21.03
CA ASN A 842 -1.31 -35.13 21.87
C ASN A 842 -1.66 -36.56 22.32
N ARG A 843 -2.86 -36.75 22.89
CA ARG A 843 -3.39 -38.05 23.35
C ARG A 843 -4.61 -38.50 22.55
N ILE A 844 -4.72 -38.07 21.29
CA ILE A 844 -5.85 -38.37 20.41
C ILE A 844 -5.92 -39.88 20.14
N ARG A 845 -7.16 -40.42 20.11
CA ARG A 845 -7.46 -41.85 19.92
C ARG A 845 -8.43 -42.04 18.75
N GLY A 846 -8.80 -43.29 18.51
CA GLY A 846 -9.69 -43.67 17.41
C GLY A 846 -8.95 -43.77 16.08
N SER A 847 -9.69 -43.97 15.00
CA SER A 847 -9.16 -44.10 13.64
C SER A 847 -9.16 -42.79 12.87
N ILE A 848 -8.30 -42.70 11.85
CA ILE A 848 -8.32 -41.62 10.88
C ILE A 848 -9.63 -41.74 10.05
N PRO A 849 -10.54 -40.74 10.09
CA PRO A 849 -11.83 -40.84 9.41
C PRO A 849 -11.68 -40.66 7.89
N THR A 850 -12.60 -41.25 7.13
CA THR A 850 -12.63 -41.11 5.67
C THR A 850 -13.00 -39.69 5.21
N SER A 851 -13.64 -38.89 6.07
CA SER A 851 -13.94 -37.47 5.82
C SER A 851 -12.67 -36.64 5.58
N LEU A 852 -11.52 -37.04 6.13
CA LEU A 852 -10.21 -36.43 5.85
C LEU A 852 -9.91 -36.39 4.34
N CYS A 853 -10.33 -37.43 3.60
CA CYS A 853 -10.11 -37.51 2.15
C CYS A 853 -10.90 -36.47 1.35
N ASN A 854 -11.90 -35.81 1.95
CA ASN A 854 -12.68 -34.76 1.29
C ASN A 854 -11.99 -33.39 1.35
N MET A 855 -10.92 -33.25 2.13
CA MET A 855 -10.20 -31.99 2.32
C MET A 855 -9.22 -31.75 1.16
N LEU A 856 -9.76 -31.43 -0.01
CA LEU A 856 -9.01 -31.36 -1.27
C LEU A 856 -7.87 -30.32 -1.28
N SER A 857 -7.95 -29.30 -0.41
CA SER A 857 -6.97 -28.23 -0.28
C SER A 857 -5.78 -28.56 0.64
N LEU A 858 -5.82 -29.71 1.34
CA LEU A 858 -4.85 -30.05 2.37
C LEU A 858 -3.46 -30.30 1.77
N LYS A 859 -2.45 -29.60 2.29
CA LYS A 859 -1.04 -29.73 1.90
C LYS A 859 -0.18 -30.32 3.01
N VAL A 860 -0.51 -30.06 4.27
CA VAL A 860 0.25 -30.54 5.43
C VAL A 860 -0.69 -31.25 6.40
N LEU A 861 -0.40 -32.51 6.67
CA LEU A 861 -1.05 -33.36 7.66
C LEU A 861 0.00 -33.88 8.66
N ASP A 862 -0.08 -33.45 9.90
CA ASP A 862 0.79 -33.95 10.99
C ASP A 862 -0.07 -34.42 12.18
N LEU A 863 -0.26 -35.74 12.29
CA LEU A 863 -0.94 -36.41 13.41
C LEU A 863 0.05 -37.21 14.27
N SER A 864 1.34 -36.93 14.14
CA SER A 864 2.40 -37.75 14.74
C SER A 864 2.37 -37.74 16.26
N SER A 865 2.91 -38.76 16.92
CA SER A 865 2.99 -38.83 18.39
C SER A 865 1.62 -38.69 19.08
N ASN A 866 0.68 -39.54 18.69
CA ASN A 866 -0.64 -39.68 19.30
C ASN A 866 -0.91 -41.16 19.64
N ASN A 867 -2.15 -41.50 19.98
CA ASN A 867 -2.56 -42.87 20.26
C ASN A 867 -3.65 -43.34 19.26
N ILE A 868 -3.50 -42.94 17.99
CA ILE A 868 -4.42 -43.24 16.88
C ILE A 868 -4.27 -44.72 16.49
N THR A 869 -5.40 -45.38 16.23
CA THR A 869 -5.52 -46.80 15.88
C THR A 869 -6.19 -46.98 14.52
N GLY A 870 -6.40 -48.22 14.07
CA GLY A 870 -7.05 -48.51 12.79
C GLY A 870 -6.11 -48.38 11.60
N GLU A 871 -6.68 -48.38 10.39
CA GLU A 871 -5.94 -48.37 9.13
C GLU A 871 -5.81 -46.97 8.53
N ILE A 872 -4.82 -46.79 7.65
CA ILE A 872 -4.73 -45.58 6.82
C ILE A 872 -5.85 -45.64 5.77
N PRO A 873 -6.71 -44.61 5.63
CA PRO A 873 -7.84 -44.65 4.70
C PRO A 873 -7.42 -44.91 3.26
N GLN A 874 -8.08 -45.85 2.60
CA GLN A 874 -7.79 -46.20 1.19
C GLN A 874 -8.03 -45.02 0.23
N CYS A 875 -8.80 -44.01 0.62
CA CYS A 875 -9.05 -42.80 -0.15
C CYS A 875 -7.99 -41.70 0.00
N ILE A 876 -6.89 -41.92 0.75
CA ILE A 876 -5.90 -40.86 1.04
C ILE A 876 -5.33 -40.21 -0.24
N GLY A 877 -5.25 -40.97 -1.34
CA GLY A 877 -4.85 -40.48 -2.66
C GLY A 877 -5.80 -39.47 -3.33
N HIS A 878 -6.99 -39.21 -2.77
CA HIS A 878 -7.97 -38.25 -3.30
C HIS A 878 -7.66 -36.80 -2.92
N ILE A 879 -6.72 -36.55 -2.01
CA ILE A 879 -6.32 -35.20 -1.60
C ILE A 879 -5.54 -34.52 -2.74
N SER A 880 -6.27 -33.84 -3.63
CA SER A 880 -5.74 -33.36 -4.90
C SER A 880 -4.60 -32.34 -4.75
N ALA A 881 -4.62 -31.48 -3.73
CA ALA A 881 -3.54 -30.52 -3.47
C ALA A 881 -2.16 -31.17 -3.23
N MET A 882 -2.12 -32.39 -2.71
CA MET A 882 -0.87 -33.16 -2.53
C MET A 882 -0.41 -33.88 -3.82
N SER A 883 -1.26 -33.88 -4.86
CA SER A 883 -0.96 -34.44 -6.18
C SER A 883 -0.57 -33.36 -7.20
N ASP A 884 -0.88 -32.09 -6.91
CA ASP A 884 -0.62 -30.96 -7.79
C ASP A 884 0.89 -30.63 -7.86
N THR A 885 1.49 -30.79 -9.04
CA THR A 885 2.89 -30.47 -9.31
C THR A 885 3.13 -29.06 -9.83
N GLU A 886 2.08 -28.27 -10.07
CA GLU A 886 2.25 -26.88 -10.48
C GLU A 886 2.96 -26.10 -9.36
N ILE A 887 4.05 -25.43 -9.73
CA ILE A 887 4.74 -24.49 -8.84
C ILE A 887 3.95 -23.19 -8.89
N GLN A 888 2.81 -23.14 -8.21
CA GLN A 888 2.21 -21.85 -7.87
C GLN A 888 3.20 -21.14 -6.94
N ARG A 889 3.70 -19.98 -7.37
CA ARG A 889 4.60 -19.12 -6.60
C ARG A 889 3.85 -18.38 -5.49
N ASP A 890 2.81 -19.00 -4.95
CA ASP A 890 1.90 -18.37 -4.03
C ASP A 890 2.26 -18.87 -2.63
N THR A 891 2.84 -17.96 -1.85
CA THR A 891 2.95 -18.16 -0.41
C THR A 891 1.53 -18.38 0.12
N ILE A 892 1.32 -19.27 1.10
CA ILE A 892 0.01 -19.33 1.77
C ILE A 892 -0.15 -17.99 2.50
N PHE A 893 -0.95 -17.10 1.93
CA PHE A 893 -1.31 -15.82 2.52
C PHE A 893 -2.82 -15.67 2.43
N TYR A 894 -3.39 -15.02 3.44
CA TYR A 894 -4.79 -14.65 3.45
C TYR A 894 -4.86 -13.13 3.45
N GLY A 895 -5.68 -12.57 2.57
CA GLY A 895 -6.02 -11.16 2.64
C GLY A 895 -6.87 -10.95 3.90
N THR A 896 -6.40 -10.10 4.80
CA THR A 896 -7.14 -9.72 6.00
C THR A 896 -7.90 -8.42 5.78
N SER A 897 -9.07 -8.30 6.38
CA SER A 897 -9.84 -7.05 6.41
C SER A 897 -9.21 -5.98 7.32
N ALA A 898 -8.15 -6.30 8.08
CA ALA A 898 -7.40 -5.34 8.86
C ALA A 898 -6.42 -4.51 8.01
N PRO A 899 -6.28 -3.20 8.31
CA PRO A 899 -5.20 -2.39 7.75
C PRO A 899 -3.85 -2.87 8.30
N LEU A 900 -3.12 -3.69 7.54
CA LEU A 900 -1.72 -3.96 7.81
C LEU A 900 -0.83 -2.85 7.24
N ILE A 901 0.35 -2.75 7.84
CA ILE A 901 1.41 -1.81 7.52
C ILE A 901 1.92 -2.03 6.07
N PHE A 902 1.57 -1.09 5.17
CA PHE A 902 1.97 -0.85 3.75
C PHE A 902 1.27 -1.62 2.59
N HIS A 903 0.35 -0.93 1.90
CA HIS A 903 0.41 -0.43 0.51
C HIS A 903 -0.98 0.11 0.11
N ASP A 904 -1.05 0.95 -0.93
CA ASP A 904 -2.19 1.73 -1.50
C ASP A 904 -3.58 1.05 -1.66
N SER A 905 -3.77 -0.20 -1.21
CA SER A 905 -4.98 -1.00 -1.40
C SER A 905 -5.77 -1.33 -0.12
N GLY A 906 -5.31 -0.95 1.08
CA GLY A 906 -6.06 -1.14 2.33
C GLY A 906 -6.30 -2.60 2.77
N ILE A 907 -5.64 -3.59 2.14
CA ILE A 907 -5.71 -5.02 2.48
C ILE A 907 -4.36 -5.46 3.01
N GLY A 908 -4.33 -6.01 4.22
CA GLY A 908 -3.14 -6.61 4.77
C GLY A 908 -2.93 -8.07 4.36
N PHE A 909 -1.66 -8.53 4.31
CA PHE A 909 -1.30 -9.93 4.12
C PHE A 909 -0.57 -10.52 5.34
N PHE A 910 -1.08 -11.63 5.88
CA PHE A 910 -0.44 -12.39 6.96
C PHE A 910 0.14 -13.73 6.45
N PHE A 911 1.22 -14.20 7.10
CA PHE A 911 1.91 -15.45 6.79
C PHE A 911 2.01 -16.34 8.03
N ASP A 912 1.35 -17.50 8.00
CA ASP A 912 1.48 -18.50 9.06
C ASP A 912 2.90 -19.07 9.13
N ARG A 913 3.30 -19.48 10.34
CA ARG A 913 4.54 -20.21 10.60
C ARG A 913 4.25 -21.55 11.26
N ILE A 914 5.03 -22.58 10.93
CA ILE A 914 4.90 -23.92 11.50
C ILE A 914 6.25 -24.64 11.57
N SER A 915 6.49 -25.41 12.63
CA SER A 915 7.75 -26.14 12.84
C SER A 915 7.68 -27.61 12.37
N LEU A 916 7.89 -27.91 11.10
CA LEU A 916 7.74 -29.27 10.56
C LEU A 916 9.04 -30.11 10.63
N THR A 917 8.90 -31.42 10.78
CA THR A 917 10.02 -32.36 10.63
C THR A 917 10.32 -32.55 9.14
N TRP A 918 11.47 -32.06 8.67
CA TRP A 918 11.91 -32.21 7.29
C TRP A 918 13.36 -32.71 7.25
N LYS A 919 13.62 -33.77 6.49
CA LYS A 919 14.95 -34.40 6.37
C LYS A 919 15.58 -34.78 7.74
N GLY A 920 14.76 -35.26 8.66
CA GLY A 920 15.19 -35.69 9.99
C GLY A 920 15.51 -34.57 11.00
N ARG A 921 15.17 -33.31 10.70
CA ARG A 921 15.30 -32.17 11.63
C ARG A 921 14.02 -31.34 11.64
N ASN A 922 13.79 -30.59 12.72
CA ASN A 922 12.69 -29.61 12.78
C ASN A 922 13.11 -28.31 12.08
N TYR A 923 12.26 -27.80 11.19
CA TYR A 923 12.43 -26.52 10.52
C TYR A 923 11.19 -25.65 10.72
N GLU A 924 11.41 -24.39 11.10
CA GLU A 924 10.35 -23.39 11.11
C GLU A 924 10.13 -22.89 9.67
N MET A 925 8.93 -23.12 9.16
CA MET A 925 8.51 -22.72 7.81
C MET A 925 7.50 -21.60 7.91
N GLY A 926 7.83 -20.42 7.38
CA GLY A 926 6.90 -19.31 7.18
C GLY A 926 6.51 -19.19 5.69
N ARG A 927 7.11 -18.22 4.98
CA ARG A 927 6.86 -17.99 3.54
C ARG A 927 7.11 -19.21 2.64
N ALA A 928 7.92 -20.16 3.10
CA ALA A 928 8.22 -21.38 2.36
C ALA A 928 7.13 -22.48 2.50
N LEU A 929 6.13 -22.28 3.39
CA LEU A 929 5.12 -23.29 3.69
C LEU A 929 4.27 -23.67 2.45
N GLY A 930 4.02 -22.72 1.54
CA GLY A 930 3.28 -22.98 0.31
C GLY A 930 3.91 -24.03 -0.62
N TYR A 931 5.20 -24.34 -0.44
CA TYR A 931 5.95 -25.28 -1.27
C TYR A 931 5.97 -26.71 -0.73
N ILE A 932 5.74 -26.92 0.57
CA ILE A 932 5.86 -28.24 1.17
C ILE A 932 4.52 -28.98 1.17
N LYS A 933 4.56 -30.26 0.78
CA LYS A 933 3.44 -31.20 0.88
C LYS A 933 3.88 -32.36 1.77
N SER A 934 3.22 -32.53 2.91
CA SER A 934 3.71 -33.37 3.99
C SER A 934 2.62 -34.24 4.61
N ILE A 935 2.94 -35.52 4.81
CA ILE A 935 2.18 -36.45 5.65
C ILE A 935 3.12 -37.01 6.73
N ASP A 936 2.84 -36.67 7.99
CA ASP A 936 3.47 -37.28 9.16
C ASP A 936 2.40 -37.86 10.09
N ILE A 937 2.33 -39.18 10.15
CA ILE A 937 1.42 -39.93 11.04
C ILE A 937 2.22 -40.92 11.91
N SER A 938 3.51 -40.61 12.12
CA SER A 938 4.44 -41.46 12.85
C SER A 938 4.15 -41.53 14.34
N ASN A 939 4.71 -42.53 15.03
CA ASN A 939 4.61 -42.69 16.47
C ASN A 939 3.14 -42.76 16.95
N ASN A 940 2.40 -43.72 16.39
CA ASN A 940 1.00 -44.03 16.67
C ASN A 940 0.81 -45.55 16.75
N ASN A 941 -0.43 -46.03 16.85
CA ASN A 941 -0.78 -47.45 16.92
C ASN A 941 -1.49 -47.94 15.64
N LEU A 942 -1.19 -47.36 14.47
CA LEU A 942 -1.83 -47.70 13.20
C LEU A 942 -1.50 -49.15 12.76
N THR A 943 -2.46 -49.80 12.15
CA THR A 943 -2.40 -51.19 11.64
C THR A 943 -2.77 -51.24 10.15
N GLY A 944 -2.77 -52.43 9.54
CA GLY A 944 -3.07 -52.60 8.12
C GLY A 944 -1.89 -52.27 7.21
N GLU A 945 -2.15 -52.15 5.91
CA GLU A 945 -1.13 -51.93 4.87
C GLU A 945 -1.09 -50.45 4.42
N ILE A 946 -0.03 -50.06 3.70
CA ILE A 946 0.01 -48.75 3.02
C ILE A 946 -0.94 -48.79 1.81
N PRO A 947 -1.96 -47.92 1.73
CA PRO A 947 -2.86 -47.86 0.58
C PRO A 947 -2.13 -47.63 -0.74
N GLU A 948 -2.49 -48.35 -1.80
CA GLU A 948 -1.91 -48.13 -3.13
C GLU A 948 -2.19 -46.69 -3.63
N SER A 949 -3.32 -46.12 -3.22
CA SER A 949 -3.71 -44.75 -3.56
C SER A 949 -2.72 -43.70 -3.09
N ILE A 950 -1.86 -43.94 -2.08
CA ILE A 950 -0.83 -42.97 -1.68
C ILE A 950 0.14 -42.64 -2.82
N THR A 951 0.29 -43.55 -3.79
CA THR A 951 1.16 -43.37 -4.96
C THR A 951 0.61 -42.37 -5.98
N SER A 952 -0.63 -41.89 -5.83
CA SER A 952 -1.19 -40.79 -6.63
C SER A 952 -0.71 -39.41 -6.18
N LEU A 953 -0.21 -39.27 -4.95
CA LEU A 953 0.20 -38.01 -4.34
C LEU A 953 1.58 -37.56 -4.84
N VAL A 954 1.76 -37.47 -6.15
CA VAL A 954 3.06 -37.33 -6.83
C VAL A 954 3.85 -36.07 -6.45
N ALA A 955 3.19 -35.07 -5.86
CA ALA A 955 3.82 -33.85 -5.39
C ALA A 955 4.23 -33.89 -3.91
N LEU A 956 4.01 -35.00 -3.21
CA LEU A 956 4.40 -35.18 -1.81
C LEU A 956 5.92 -35.06 -1.63
N ALA A 957 6.34 -34.22 -0.69
CA ALA A 957 7.75 -33.97 -0.35
C ALA A 957 8.21 -34.78 0.86
N THR A 958 7.31 -35.06 1.81
CA THR A 958 7.63 -35.78 3.04
C THR A 958 6.57 -36.83 3.37
N LEU A 959 7.03 -38.05 3.68
CA LEU A 959 6.18 -39.15 4.13
C LEU A 959 6.81 -39.85 5.34
N ASN A 960 6.18 -39.73 6.51
CA ASN A 960 6.65 -40.35 7.73
C ASN A 960 5.55 -41.22 8.35
N LEU A 961 5.74 -42.54 8.27
CA LEU A 961 4.85 -43.58 8.81
C LEU A 961 5.53 -44.38 9.94
N SER A 962 6.70 -43.93 10.38
CA SER A 962 7.55 -44.69 11.30
C SER A 962 6.89 -44.92 12.66
N ARG A 963 7.36 -45.93 13.41
CA ARG A 963 6.89 -46.25 14.77
C ARG A 963 5.38 -46.46 14.83
N ASN A 964 4.89 -47.40 14.02
CA ASN A 964 3.51 -47.88 14.02
C ASN A 964 3.50 -49.42 13.99
N ASN A 965 2.32 -50.03 13.83
CA ASN A 965 2.13 -51.47 13.71
C ASN A 965 1.73 -51.85 12.26
N LEU A 966 2.18 -51.10 11.25
CA LEU A 966 1.82 -51.32 9.85
C LEU A 966 2.46 -52.60 9.30
N ILE A 967 1.72 -53.33 8.48
CA ILE A 967 2.08 -54.61 7.88
C ILE A 967 2.02 -54.53 6.34
N GLY A 968 2.19 -55.66 5.67
CA GLY A 968 2.07 -55.76 4.21
C GLY A 968 3.34 -55.36 3.45
N LEU A 969 3.16 -55.16 2.14
CA LEU A 969 4.20 -54.75 1.20
C LEU A 969 4.20 -53.22 1.04
N ILE A 970 5.35 -52.66 0.66
CA ILE A 970 5.39 -51.30 0.11
C ILE A 970 4.76 -51.35 -1.31
N PRO A 971 3.84 -50.43 -1.67
CA PRO A 971 3.25 -50.39 -3.01
C PRO A 971 4.30 -50.32 -4.13
N ASP A 972 4.15 -51.16 -5.15
CA ASP A 972 5.12 -51.26 -6.26
C ASP A 972 5.28 -49.95 -7.04
N ASN A 973 4.27 -49.08 -7.04
CA ASN A 973 4.27 -47.79 -7.74
C ASN A 973 4.81 -46.61 -6.90
N ILE A 974 5.36 -46.85 -5.71
CA ILE A 974 5.87 -45.79 -4.82
C ILE A 974 6.93 -44.89 -5.47
N GLY A 975 7.70 -45.41 -6.43
CA GLY A 975 8.63 -44.63 -7.26
C GLY A 975 8.01 -43.53 -8.12
N ARG A 976 6.68 -43.41 -8.18
CA ARG A 976 5.96 -42.28 -8.81
C ARG A 976 6.07 -40.98 -8.01
N LEU A 977 6.35 -41.05 -6.71
CA LEU A 977 6.48 -39.90 -5.81
C LEU A 977 7.82 -39.18 -6.04
N LYS A 978 8.00 -38.63 -7.24
CA LYS A 978 9.29 -38.06 -7.68
C LYS A 978 9.67 -36.80 -6.90
N SER A 979 8.72 -36.12 -6.29
CA SER A 979 8.99 -34.93 -5.45
C SER A 979 9.43 -35.28 -4.03
N LEU A 980 9.47 -36.57 -3.67
CA LEU A 980 9.75 -37.00 -2.31
C LEU A 980 11.21 -36.71 -1.92
N GLU A 981 11.39 -36.01 -0.81
CA GLU A 981 12.68 -35.62 -0.25
C GLU A 981 13.00 -36.33 1.06
N SER A 982 11.97 -36.77 1.79
CA SER A 982 12.11 -37.44 3.09
C SER A 982 11.11 -38.58 3.21
N ILE A 983 11.60 -39.79 3.49
CA ILE A 983 10.76 -40.97 3.74
C ILE A 983 11.22 -41.76 4.97
N ASP A 984 10.34 -41.98 5.94
CA ASP A 984 10.62 -42.79 7.12
C ASP A 984 9.51 -43.83 7.34
N LEU A 985 9.87 -45.10 7.16
CA LEU A 985 9.01 -46.26 7.37
C LEU A 985 9.53 -47.14 8.51
N SER A 986 10.51 -46.66 9.27
CA SER A 986 11.21 -47.46 10.26
C SER A 986 10.30 -47.89 11.42
N ARG A 987 10.67 -48.99 12.11
CA ARG A 987 9.95 -49.50 13.29
C ARG A 987 8.48 -49.79 12.99
N ASN A 988 8.26 -50.69 12.03
CA ASN A 988 6.96 -51.24 11.64
C ASN A 988 7.12 -52.77 11.42
N HIS A 989 6.11 -53.40 10.81
CA HIS A 989 6.10 -54.83 10.49
C HIS A 989 6.00 -55.09 8.98
N PHE A 990 6.50 -54.16 8.15
CA PHE A 990 6.53 -54.34 6.70
C PHE A 990 7.41 -55.53 6.31
N HIS A 991 6.98 -56.29 5.30
CA HIS A 991 7.67 -57.50 4.86
C HIS A 991 7.79 -57.54 3.32
N GLY A 992 8.35 -58.62 2.80
CA GLY A 992 8.61 -58.77 1.36
C GLY A 992 9.82 -57.95 0.89
N ARG A 993 9.88 -57.66 -0.42
CA ARG A 993 11.01 -56.96 -1.05
C ARG A 993 10.77 -55.46 -1.06
N ILE A 994 11.84 -54.68 -1.00
CA ILE A 994 11.79 -53.25 -1.34
C ILE A 994 11.52 -53.14 -2.86
N PRO A 995 10.44 -52.47 -3.31
CA PRO A 995 10.08 -52.42 -4.73
C PRO A 995 11.19 -51.84 -5.60
N ILE A 996 11.35 -52.34 -6.83
CA ILE A 996 12.38 -51.83 -7.75
C ILE A 996 12.18 -50.33 -8.04
N SER A 997 10.92 -49.87 -8.07
CA SER A 997 10.60 -48.47 -8.32
C SER A 997 11.16 -47.49 -7.28
N PHE A 998 11.57 -47.95 -6.08
CA PHE A 998 12.25 -47.12 -5.07
C PHE A 998 13.53 -46.47 -5.62
N SER A 999 14.17 -47.08 -6.63
CA SER A 999 15.35 -46.50 -7.29
C SER A 999 15.04 -45.21 -8.07
N ASN A 1000 13.77 -44.91 -8.35
CA ASN A 1000 13.34 -43.72 -9.10
C ASN A 1000 13.17 -42.48 -8.22
N LEU A 1001 13.29 -42.61 -6.89
CA LEU A 1001 13.14 -41.54 -5.93
C LEU A 1001 14.42 -40.69 -5.82
N ASN A 1002 14.67 -39.89 -6.86
CA ASN A 1002 15.96 -39.23 -7.07
C ASN A 1002 16.27 -38.06 -6.10
N PHE A 1003 15.24 -37.47 -5.49
CA PHE A 1003 15.35 -36.29 -4.61
C PHE A 1003 15.37 -36.62 -3.11
N VAL A 1004 15.25 -37.90 -2.75
CA VAL A 1004 15.27 -38.33 -1.35
C VAL A 1004 16.62 -38.00 -0.74
N GLY A 1005 16.62 -37.11 0.25
CA GLY A 1005 17.78 -36.72 1.05
C GLY A 1005 17.79 -37.32 2.45
N TYR A 1006 16.65 -37.88 2.90
CA TYR A 1006 16.54 -38.61 4.16
C TYR A 1006 15.69 -39.85 3.97
N MET A 1007 16.22 -41.02 4.35
CA MET A 1007 15.52 -42.29 4.25
C MET A 1007 15.80 -43.17 5.47
N ASN A 1008 14.77 -43.80 6.02
CA ASN A 1008 14.92 -44.81 7.07
C ASN A 1008 13.90 -45.94 6.93
N LEU A 1009 14.39 -47.16 6.74
CA LEU A 1009 13.61 -48.40 6.60
C LEU A 1009 13.92 -49.41 7.71
N SER A 1010 14.68 -48.99 8.72
CA SER A 1010 15.18 -49.88 9.79
C SER A 1010 14.07 -50.49 10.64
N PHE A 1011 14.37 -51.60 11.30
CA PHE A 1011 13.47 -52.31 12.22
C PHE A 1011 12.13 -52.66 11.58
N ASN A 1012 12.18 -53.40 10.47
CA ASN A 1012 11.06 -54.01 9.78
C ASN A 1012 11.37 -55.50 9.50
N ASN A 1013 10.54 -56.16 8.71
CA ASN A 1013 10.71 -57.55 8.30
C ASN A 1013 11.00 -57.69 6.78
N PHE A 1014 11.67 -56.71 6.18
CA PHE A 1014 12.03 -56.73 4.76
C PHE A 1014 13.03 -57.85 4.44
N SER A 1015 12.95 -58.34 3.20
CA SER A 1015 13.76 -59.44 2.70
C SER A 1015 14.16 -59.27 1.23
N GLY A 1016 15.21 -59.97 0.81
CA GLY A 1016 15.70 -59.94 -0.57
C GLY A 1016 16.72 -58.82 -0.84
N MET A 1017 17.07 -58.66 -2.12
CA MET A 1017 18.10 -57.73 -2.56
C MET A 1017 17.60 -56.28 -2.52
N ILE A 1018 18.40 -55.37 -1.95
CA ILE A 1018 18.15 -53.92 -2.03
C ILE A 1018 18.26 -53.49 -3.51
N PRO A 1019 17.24 -52.79 -4.08
CA PRO A 1019 17.29 -52.31 -5.46
C PRO A 1019 18.51 -51.43 -5.74
N LEU A 1020 19.09 -51.57 -6.94
CA LEU A 1020 20.19 -50.73 -7.38
C LEU A 1020 19.66 -49.37 -7.85
N GLY A 1021 20.14 -48.29 -7.25
CA GLY A 1021 19.74 -46.92 -7.56
C GLY A 1021 20.73 -45.92 -6.96
N THR A 1022 20.90 -44.76 -7.59
CA THR A 1022 21.92 -43.78 -7.19
C THR A 1022 21.80 -43.31 -5.74
N GLN A 1023 20.57 -43.16 -5.22
CA GLN A 1023 20.33 -42.71 -3.85
C GLN A 1023 20.35 -43.85 -2.81
N LEU A 1024 19.85 -45.06 -3.13
CA LEU A 1024 19.70 -46.13 -2.13
C LEU A 1024 21.04 -46.60 -1.58
N GLN A 1025 22.06 -46.68 -2.43
CA GLN A 1025 23.40 -47.07 -1.99
C GLN A 1025 24.19 -45.95 -1.31
N SER A 1026 23.70 -44.70 -1.31
CA SER A 1026 24.38 -43.57 -0.65
C SER A 1026 24.05 -43.45 0.85
N PHE A 1027 22.94 -44.05 1.29
CA PHE A 1027 22.51 -44.02 2.70
C PHE A 1027 23.29 -44.99 3.58
N ASP A 1028 23.42 -44.63 4.87
CA ASP A 1028 24.14 -45.43 5.86
C ASP A 1028 23.46 -46.79 6.11
N VAL A 1029 24.25 -47.78 6.51
CA VAL A 1029 23.79 -49.11 6.93
C VAL A 1029 22.73 -49.03 8.04
N SER A 1030 22.78 -48.00 8.89
CA SER A 1030 21.79 -47.76 9.94
C SER A 1030 20.37 -47.60 9.41
N CYS A 1031 20.19 -47.13 8.17
CA CYS A 1031 18.88 -46.94 7.55
C CYS A 1031 18.18 -48.29 7.24
N TYR A 1032 18.90 -49.40 7.28
CA TYR A 1032 18.40 -50.74 6.93
C TYR A 1032 18.45 -51.75 8.09
N VAL A 1033 19.09 -51.38 9.21
CA VAL A 1033 19.33 -52.27 10.35
C VAL A 1033 18.03 -52.88 10.89
N GLY A 1034 18.08 -54.09 11.44
CA GLY A 1034 16.90 -54.77 12.01
C GLY A 1034 16.06 -55.56 11.00
N ASN A 1035 16.35 -55.46 9.69
CA ASN A 1035 15.75 -56.29 8.65
C ASN A 1035 16.65 -57.51 8.34
N ILE A 1036 16.40 -58.65 8.98
CA ILE A 1036 17.29 -59.82 8.91
C ILE A 1036 17.39 -60.40 7.48
N GLY A 1037 16.31 -60.34 6.70
CA GLY A 1037 16.24 -60.91 5.36
C GLY A 1037 16.84 -60.05 4.25
N LEU A 1038 17.25 -58.80 4.52
CA LEU A 1038 17.81 -57.91 3.50
C LEU A 1038 19.28 -58.22 3.21
N CYS A 1039 19.65 -58.09 1.93
CA CYS A 1039 21.00 -58.34 1.44
C CYS A 1039 21.35 -57.43 0.24
N GLY A 1040 22.64 -57.30 -0.09
CA GLY A 1040 23.13 -56.38 -1.12
C GLY A 1040 23.50 -54.98 -0.58
N LEU A 1041 24.23 -54.20 -1.38
CA LEU A 1041 24.77 -52.90 -0.95
C LEU A 1041 23.65 -51.93 -0.51
N PRO A 1042 23.81 -51.21 0.61
CA PRO A 1042 25.04 -51.03 1.41
C PRO A 1042 25.28 -52.09 2.51
N LEU A 1043 24.42 -53.10 2.65
CA LEU A 1043 24.59 -54.17 3.64
C LEU A 1043 25.75 -55.12 3.26
N LYS A 1044 26.44 -55.64 4.28
CA LYS A 1044 27.50 -56.65 4.10
C LYS A 1044 26.97 -58.07 3.82
N ASN A 1045 25.68 -58.31 4.04
CA ASN A 1045 25.05 -59.61 3.84
C ASN A 1045 24.94 -59.92 2.33
N ARG A 1046 25.50 -61.07 1.90
CA ARG A 1046 25.40 -61.54 0.52
C ARG A 1046 24.10 -62.32 0.32
N CYS A 1047 23.37 -62.03 -0.75
CA CYS A 1047 22.13 -62.75 -1.07
C CYS A 1047 22.45 -64.20 -1.49
N PRO A 1048 21.85 -65.22 -0.86
CA PRO A 1048 21.88 -66.57 -1.39
C PRO A 1048 21.02 -66.62 -2.67
N ASP A 1049 21.55 -67.22 -3.73
CA ASP A 1049 20.91 -67.46 -5.05
C ASP A 1049 20.91 -66.32 -6.09
N VAL A 1050 22.09 -65.73 -6.36
CA VAL A 1050 22.32 -65.07 -7.67
C VAL A 1050 23.50 -65.73 -8.37
N ILE A 1051 23.20 -66.56 -9.38
CA ILE A 1051 24.17 -67.01 -10.37
C ILE A 1051 24.63 -65.77 -11.15
N PRO A 1052 25.91 -65.40 -11.14
CA PRO A 1052 26.38 -64.23 -11.85
C PRO A 1052 26.34 -64.47 -13.37
N PRO A 1053 25.82 -63.54 -14.20
CA PRO A 1053 26.21 -63.48 -15.59
C PRO A 1053 27.71 -63.17 -15.65
N ARG A 1054 28.44 -63.95 -16.44
CA ARG A 1054 29.90 -63.89 -16.60
C ARG A 1054 30.39 -62.48 -17.00
N GLY A 1055 31.47 -62.05 -16.33
CA GLY A 1055 32.44 -61.03 -16.78
C GLY A 1055 32.26 -59.68 -16.07
N ASN A 1056 33.23 -59.06 -15.40
CA ASN A 1056 34.68 -59.27 -15.31
C ASN A 1056 35.18 -58.89 -13.90
N GLN A 1057 36.32 -59.47 -13.54
CA GLN A 1057 37.07 -59.27 -12.30
C GLN A 1057 37.34 -57.79 -11.97
N CYS A 1058 37.24 -57.44 -10.68
CA CYS A 1058 38.13 -56.46 -10.05
C CYS A 1058 38.36 -56.87 -8.59
N GLN A 1059 39.63 -56.77 -8.18
CA GLN A 1059 40.25 -57.35 -6.99
C GLN A 1059 39.78 -56.80 -5.64
N ASP A 1060 39.84 -57.69 -4.64
CA ASP A 1060 39.76 -57.39 -3.22
C ASP A 1060 40.82 -56.37 -2.77
N VAL A 1061 40.40 -55.35 -2.00
CA VAL A 1061 41.29 -54.59 -1.11
C VAL A 1061 40.66 -54.54 0.28
N ILE A 1062 41.33 -55.19 1.22
CA ILE A 1062 41.02 -55.26 2.65
C ILE A 1062 41.39 -53.92 3.32
N PRO A 1063 40.56 -53.33 4.21
CA PRO A 1063 41.04 -52.35 5.19
C PRO A 1063 41.18 -52.96 6.61
N PRO A 1064 42.12 -52.46 7.42
CA PRO A 1064 42.53 -53.07 8.69
C PRO A 1064 41.63 -52.71 9.88
N ARG A 1065 41.71 -53.54 10.93
CA ARG A 1065 41.08 -53.36 12.26
C ARG A 1065 41.53 -52.05 12.92
N GLY A 1066 40.57 -51.26 13.44
CA GLY A 1066 40.80 -50.10 14.32
C GLY A 1066 39.60 -49.84 15.24
N ARG A 1067 39.90 -49.52 16.50
CA ARG A 1067 39.02 -49.51 17.69
C ARG A 1067 37.88 -48.48 17.70
N ILE A 1068 36.81 -48.86 18.41
CA ILE A 1068 35.68 -48.03 18.85
C ILE A 1068 36.16 -46.91 19.78
N ILE A 1069 35.80 -45.66 19.46
CA ILE A 1069 35.68 -44.54 20.42
C ILE A 1069 34.42 -43.75 20.05
N HIS A 1070 33.47 -43.66 21.00
CA HIS A 1070 32.35 -42.72 20.93
C HIS A 1070 32.83 -41.30 21.21
N LYS A 1071 32.49 -40.33 20.34
CA LYS A 1071 32.05 -38.98 20.74
C LYS A 1071 31.49 -38.18 19.56
N ASN A 1072 30.58 -37.29 19.95
CA ASN A 1072 29.68 -36.43 19.17
C ASN A 1072 30.34 -35.50 18.15
N GLU A 1073 29.47 -35.09 17.23
CA GLU A 1073 29.44 -33.84 16.46
C GLU A 1073 30.51 -33.62 15.39
N ASP A 1074 29.97 -33.18 14.24
CA ASP A 1074 30.61 -32.49 13.15
C ASP A 1074 31.89 -33.11 12.56
N LYS A 1075 31.77 -33.67 11.35
CA LYS A 1075 32.60 -33.21 10.21
C LYS A 1075 32.32 -33.94 8.90
N PHE A 1076 32.15 -33.11 7.88
CA PHE A 1076 32.83 -33.11 6.58
C PHE A 1076 32.71 -34.37 5.70
N LEU A 1077 32.21 -34.11 4.48
CA LEU A 1077 32.44 -34.88 3.26
C LEU A 1077 33.81 -35.60 3.27
N SER A 1078 33.82 -36.86 2.89
CA SER A 1078 34.99 -37.75 2.99
C SER A 1078 36.23 -37.18 2.28
N PHE A 1079 37.43 -37.51 2.76
CA PHE A 1079 38.70 -37.18 2.09
C PHE A 1079 38.72 -37.64 0.61
N GLU A 1080 38.02 -38.73 0.31
CA GLU A 1080 37.82 -39.28 -1.03
C GLU A 1080 37.02 -38.34 -1.95
N PHE A 1081 36.05 -37.59 -1.40
CA PHE A 1081 35.34 -36.54 -2.12
C PHE A 1081 36.27 -35.37 -2.46
N TYR A 1082 37.15 -34.96 -1.54
CA TYR A 1082 38.14 -33.93 -1.84
C TYR A 1082 39.21 -34.41 -2.84
N LEU A 1083 39.58 -35.69 -2.78
CA LEU A 1083 40.47 -36.31 -3.74
C LEU A 1083 39.82 -36.41 -5.13
N SER A 1084 38.55 -36.79 -5.22
CA SER A 1084 37.81 -36.86 -6.49
C SER A 1084 37.56 -35.49 -7.09
N MET A 1085 37.32 -34.48 -6.25
CA MET A 1085 37.23 -33.09 -6.67
C MET A 1085 38.60 -32.55 -7.15
N GLY A 1086 39.69 -32.93 -6.49
CA GLY A 1086 41.06 -32.63 -6.94
C GLY A 1086 41.43 -33.32 -8.25
N LEU A 1087 41.05 -34.58 -8.44
CA LEU A 1087 41.24 -35.33 -9.69
C LEU A 1087 40.34 -34.79 -10.81
N GLY A 1088 39.09 -34.46 -10.53
CA GLY A 1088 38.15 -33.84 -11.46
C GLY A 1088 38.61 -32.45 -11.89
N PHE A 1089 39.16 -31.66 -10.96
CA PHE A 1089 39.84 -30.41 -11.29
C PHE A 1089 41.07 -30.67 -12.15
N GLY A 1090 41.89 -31.68 -11.83
CA GLY A 1090 43.03 -32.06 -12.67
C GLY A 1090 42.63 -32.44 -14.09
N VAL A 1091 41.61 -33.28 -14.26
CA VAL A 1091 41.10 -33.71 -15.57
C VAL A 1091 40.46 -32.55 -16.33
N GLY A 1092 39.67 -31.70 -15.67
CA GLY A 1092 39.08 -30.51 -16.28
C GLY A 1092 40.14 -29.47 -16.68
N PHE A 1093 41.13 -29.24 -15.81
CA PHE A 1093 42.26 -28.35 -16.05
C PHE A 1093 43.11 -28.86 -17.23
N TRP A 1094 43.47 -30.14 -17.26
CA TRP A 1094 44.19 -30.74 -18.39
C TRP A 1094 43.33 -30.89 -19.65
N GLY A 1095 42.00 -31.00 -19.52
CA GLY A 1095 41.07 -30.96 -20.64
C GLY A 1095 41.12 -29.61 -21.35
N VAL A 1096 41.15 -28.51 -20.61
CA VAL A 1096 41.23 -27.14 -21.17
C VAL A 1096 42.66 -26.77 -21.56
N CYS A 1097 43.63 -26.94 -20.66
CA CYS A 1097 45.03 -26.58 -20.92
C CYS A 1097 45.69 -27.52 -21.94
N GLY A 1098 45.40 -28.83 -21.88
CA GLY A 1098 45.88 -29.80 -22.84
C GLY A 1098 45.29 -29.59 -24.24
N THR A 1099 44.00 -29.24 -24.36
CA THR A 1099 43.43 -28.88 -25.66
C THR A 1099 44.04 -27.60 -26.23
N LEU A 1100 44.33 -26.60 -25.39
CA LEU A 1100 45.08 -25.41 -25.80
C LEU A 1100 46.53 -25.73 -26.22
N ILE A 1101 47.18 -26.74 -25.64
CA ILE A 1101 48.54 -27.17 -26.05
C ILE A 1101 48.49 -27.89 -27.42
N VAL A 1102 47.50 -28.76 -27.62
CA VAL A 1102 47.40 -29.65 -28.81
C VAL A 1102 46.79 -28.94 -30.02
N LYS A 1103 45.71 -28.17 -29.85
CA LYS A 1103 45.03 -27.44 -30.94
C LYS A 1103 45.62 -26.04 -31.09
N SER A 1104 46.59 -25.93 -32.00
CA SER A 1104 47.27 -24.67 -32.33
C SER A 1104 46.34 -23.55 -32.83
N SER A 1105 45.13 -23.85 -33.33
CA SER A 1105 44.12 -22.85 -33.68
C SER A 1105 43.40 -22.27 -32.46
N TRP A 1106 43.07 -23.11 -31.47
CA TRP A 1106 42.41 -22.70 -30.23
C TRP A 1106 43.38 -21.95 -29.31
N ARG A 1107 44.64 -22.40 -29.27
CA ARG A 1107 45.74 -21.66 -28.63
C ARG A 1107 45.82 -20.23 -29.14
N ARG A 1108 45.88 -20.07 -30.47
CA ARG A 1108 45.98 -18.75 -31.10
C ARG A 1108 44.77 -17.86 -30.82
N ALA A 1109 43.56 -18.41 -30.86
CA ALA A 1109 42.35 -17.65 -30.51
C ALA A 1109 42.33 -17.20 -29.03
N TYR A 1110 42.71 -18.10 -28.12
CA TYR A 1110 42.77 -17.81 -26.68
C TYR A 1110 43.81 -16.73 -26.36
N PHE A 1111 45.05 -16.84 -26.89
CA PHE A 1111 46.06 -15.82 -26.69
C PHE A 1111 45.73 -14.50 -27.39
N HIS A 1112 45.04 -14.50 -28.55
CA HIS A 1112 44.55 -13.28 -29.17
C HIS A 1112 43.51 -12.54 -28.31
N LEU A 1113 42.58 -13.28 -27.68
CA LEU A 1113 41.62 -12.69 -26.75
C LEU A 1113 42.34 -12.04 -25.56
N PHE A 1114 43.30 -12.75 -24.97
CA PHE A 1114 44.06 -12.26 -23.82
C PHE A 1114 44.93 -11.04 -24.16
N ILE A 1115 45.56 -11.05 -25.33
CA ILE A 1115 46.31 -9.92 -25.89
C ILE A 1115 45.38 -8.70 -26.07
N ASN A 1116 44.18 -8.87 -26.62
CA ASN A 1116 43.24 -7.78 -26.83
C ASN A 1116 42.77 -7.14 -25.51
N VAL A 1117 42.55 -7.96 -24.47
CA VAL A 1117 42.17 -7.47 -23.13
C VAL A 1117 43.31 -6.70 -22.47
N ILE A 1118 44.55 -7.21 -22.55
CA ILE A 1118 45.74 -6.52 -22.02
C ILE A 1118 45.98 -5.20 -22.77
N ASP A 1119 45.82 -5.18 -24.09
CA ASP A 1119 45.97 -3.96 -24.90
C ASP A 1119 44.90 -2.92 -24.55
N TRP A 1120 43.66 -3.34 -24.36
CA TRP A 1120 42.57 -2.48 -23.92
C TRP A 1120 42.85 -1.85 -22.54
N MET A 1121 43.32 -2.65 -21.58
CA MET A 1121 43.70 -2.17 -20.24
C MET A 1121 44.92 -1.24 -20.29
N TYR A 1122 45.97 -1.60 -21.03
CA TYR A 1122 47.18 -0.77 -21.18
C TYR A 1122 46.86 0.59 -21.79
N VAL A 1123 46.03 0.64 -22.85
CA VAL A 1123 45.62 1.89 -23.49
C VAL A 1123 44.82 2.76 -22.51
N ARG A 1124 43.85 2.18 -21.77
CA ARG A 1124 43.09 2.94 -20.77
C ARG A 1124 43.98 3.51 -19.68
N ILE A 1125 44.91 2.73 -19.14
CA ILE A 1125 45.82 3.18 -18.08
C ILE A 1125 46.75 4.28 -18.61
N VAL A 1126 47.33 4.14 -19.80
CA VAL A 1126 48.22 5.15 -20.39
C VAL A 1126 47.47 6.45 -20.70
N VAL A 1127 46.26 6.37 -21.25
CA VAL A 1127 45.41 7.55 -21.54
C VAL A 1127 44.97 8.25 -20.26
N PHE A 1128 44.56 7.47 -19.24
CA PHE A 1128 44.22 7.99 -17.93
C PHE A 1128 45.41 8.68 -17.26
N THR A 1129 46.60 8.09 -17.34
CA THR A 1129 47.82 8.68 -16.80
C THR A 1129 48.24 9.94 -17.56
N ALA A 1130 48.14 9.95 -18.90
CA ALA A 1130 48.45 11.13 -19.70
C ALA A 1130 47.53 12.31 -19.37
N ARG A 1131 46.25 12.02 -19.08
CA ARG A 1131 45.28 13.01 -18.58
C ARG A 1131 45.62 13.50 -17.17
N MET A 1132 46.01 12.60 -16.26
CA MET A 1132 46.44 12.98 -14.90
C MET A 1132 47.74 13.81 -14.89
N LYS A 1133 48.74 13.45 -15.71
CA LYS A 1133 49.99 14.22 -15.85
C LYS A 1133 49.78 15.60 -16.44
N ARG A 1134 48.86 15.75 -17.40
CA ARG A 1134 48.48 17.07 -17.94
C ARG A 1134 47.72 17.92 -16.92
N ARG A 1135 46.94 17.32 -16.02
CA ARG A 1135 46.16 18.04 -15.00
C ARG A 1135 46.96 18.45 -13.75
N PHE A 1136 47.98 17.69 -13.34
CA PHE A 1136 48.58 17.88 -12.01
C PHE A 1136 50.09 18.18 -11.96
N GLN A 1137 50.84 18.16 -13.08
CA GLN A 1137 52.31 18.37 -13.11
C GLN A 1137 53.13 17.48 -12.14
N ILE A 1138 52.61 16.35 -11.67
CA ILE A 1138 53.31 15.47 -10.73
C ILE A 1138 54.26 14.52 -11.49
N GLN A 1139 55.57 14.61 -11.22
CA GLN A 1139 56.59 13.62 -11.64
C GLN A 1139 56.88 12.64 -10.49
N ASP A 1140 56.16 11.52 -10.42
CA ASP A 1140 56.52 10.42 -9.51
C ASP A 1140 57.45 9.39 -10.22
N PRO A 1141 58.70 9.20 -9.74
CA PRO A 1141 59.63 8.21 -10.29
C PRO A 1141 59.18 6.76 -10.11
N LYS A 1142 58.39 6.42 -9.08
CA LYS A 1142 57.89 5.05 -8.83
C LYS A 1142 56.90 4.61 -9.91
N PHE A 1143 56.07 5.52 -10.39
CA PHE A 1143 55.09 5.23 -11.45
C PHE A 1143 55.76 5.05 -12.83
N LYS A 1144 56.89 5.73 -13.07
CA LYS A 1144 57.67 5.56 -14.31
C LYS A 1144 58.25 4.14 -14.41
N ASN A 1145 58.67 3.57 -13.28
CA ASN A 1145 59.14 2.18 -13.19
C ASN A 1145 57.99 1.17 -13.37
N PHE A 1146 56.80 1.46 -12.84
CA PHE A 1146 55.59 0.64 -13.05
C PHE A 1146 55.17 0.58 -14.53
N LEU A 1147 55.13 1.73 -15.23
CA LEU A 1147 54.89 1.76 -16.69
C LEU A 1147 55.97 1.05 -17.50
N LYS A 1148 57.24 1.10 -17.05
CA LYS A 1148 58.34 0.38 -17.69
C LYS A 1148 58.19 -1.14 -17.52
N SER A 1149 57.74 -1.59 -16.34
CA SER A 1149 57.39 -2.98 -16.05
C SER A 1149 56.24 -3.46 -16.93
N LEU A 1150 55.12 -2.74 -16.96
CA LEU A 1150 53.96 -3.04 -17.83
C LEU A 1150 54.31 -3.06 -19.32
N LYS A 1151 55.17 -2.15 -19.79
CA LYS A 1151 55.63 -2.14 -21.18
C LYS A 1151 56.59 -3.30 -21.48
N SER A 1152 57.34 -3.77 -20.49
CA SER A 1152 58.17 -4.98 -20.57
C SER A 1152 57.29 -6.24 -20.61
N THR A 1153 56.27 -6.33 -19.75
CA THR A 1153 55.29 -7.44 -19.74
C THR A 1153 54.51 -7.49 -21.06
N ARG A 1154 54.07 -6.34 -21.60
CA ARG A 1154 53.42 -6.26 -22.91
C ARG A 1154 54.34 -6.70 -24.06
N LYS A 1155 55.63 -6.36 -24.01
CA LYS A 1155 56.62 -6.83 -25.01
C LYS A 1155 56.92 -8.33 -24.91
N LEU A 1156 56.97 -8.89 -23.70
CA LEU A 1156 57.13 -10.33 -23.47
C LEU A 1156 55.93 -11.12 -24.03
N VAL A 1157 54.70 -10.63 -23.83
CA VAL A 1157 53.46 -11.29 -24.31
C VAL A 1157 53.25 -11.20 -25.83
N HIS A 1158 53.95 -10.30 -26.53
CA HIS A 1158 53.92 -10.19 -28.01
C HIS A 1158 55.07 -10.95 -28.71
N CYS A 1159 56.01 -11.54 -27.96
CA CYS A 1159 57.19 -12.24 -28.51
C CYS A 1159 57.14 -13.78 -28.35
N GLU A 1160 55.99 -14.37 -27.97
CA GLU A 1160 55.74 -15.83 -27.99
C GLU A 1160 54.65 -16.24 -29.00
#